data_AF-A0A9X3Z431-F1
#
_entry.id   AF-A0A9X3Z431-F1
#
_cell.length_a   1.000
_cell.length_b   1.000
_cell.length_c   1.000
_cell.angle_alpha   90.00
_cell.angle_beta   90.00
_cell.angle_gamma   90.00
#
_symmetry.space_group_name_H-M   'P 1'
#
loop_
_entity.id
_entity.type
_entity.pdbx_description
1 polymer ?
#
loop_
_entity_poly.entity_id
_entity_poly.type
_entity_poly.pdbx_seq_one_letter_code
_entity_poly.pdbx_strand_id
1 'polypeptide(L)'
;MSVGRNDLCPCGSGKKYKKCCGIVTPITELRSRHEQKLQKEYAAWVERLNHFVAGQVSSETVQKARERFAADVGLSNESVMQPEWAAHFFNWFVLDVKTNGETVLESYLKQHGRRMDPDLRRSFTRLHLNAYEIVQVERDVLTVRHPLSGETRYVLRTSPLNMQPGQIIVGRLLNLGLRDLLFAGSIILQPHVKPALVEWLGEHPEVAEAAADSGKRTYTTSLYRFIVAFGESEGGSRSAGLTRRIYAIPDMDRLRQAIDSQRAFELKKREGSREIWVYAPRKEEHLFPALKDALLELYEVQAEVILQDKTAWVEGYPAQLDEVASLLQLPGEAAEEEIRVLTSTGSKLAKGTLFVTSEPMLPSNVLQWAMRAYFTEKWLVTPHEALDGLAPTLAAASASEPLQHKLRELIDHLERDGQSGQGLARLIHLDTLKPRLALPNDTLHVANLLSRPLIEGLPESVYTVQPERLADINRFVVEMTEGKSEATVKKYDEAMSNFRTFVRSAFGPSFSWEQLRQEDVAYFLVHDIFTRVDAATKTLAGNLLSVLMAFFKWLDKQYGTAIAAAMQPLFGELKEALPEAYRLRGLLEKEAHQHLFGADGPKQVAEEHLVLIGRETDGWLAKRPGGETIRLSLAAEVADALAPHWTIAGLIGQTKDGTWCLYGTPELYPPAVSQLLGVTTSVPV
;
A
#
# COMPACT_ATOMS: atom_id res chain seq x y z
N MET A 1 -52.28 -7.81 -22.77
CA MET A 1 -52.17 -8.15 -21.34
C MET A 1 -50.78 -7.75 -20.87
N SER A 2 -50.65 -6.72 -20.04
CA SER A 2 -49.38 -6.33 -19.42
C SER A 2 -49.20 -7.10 -18.12
N VAL A 3 -48.11 -7.85 -17.97
CA VAL A 3 -47.76 -8.52 -16.70
C VAL A 3 -47.56 -7.47 -15.62
N GLY A 4 -48.25 -7.60 -14.50
CA GLY A 4 -48.14 -6.69 -13.36
C GLY A 4 -46.75 -6.78 -12.73
N ARG A 5 -46.23 -5.62 -12.29
CA ARG A 5 -44.85 -5.49 -11.75
C ARG A 5 -44.55 -6.43 -10.57
N ASN A 6 -45.56 -6.87 -9.81
CA ASN A 6 -45.43 -7.79 -8.69
C ASN A 6 -45.82 -9.25 -9.02
N ASP A 7 -46.31 -9.52 -10.23
CA ASP A 7 -46.73 -10.85 -10.66
C ASP A 7 -45.52 -11.77 -10.89
N LEU A 8 -45.73 -13.07 -10.94
CA LEU A 8 -44.67 -14.02 -11.29
C LEU A 8 -44.17 -13.77 -12.72
N CYS A 9 -42.85 -13.83 -12.88
CA CYS A 9 -42.20 -13.50 -14.15
C CYS A 9 -42.54 -14.56 -15.22
N PRO A 10 -42.98 -14.17 -16.42
CA PRO A 10 -43.43 -15.10 -17.46
C PRO A 10 -42.29 -15.94 -18.06
N CYS A 11 -41.03 -15.66 -17.73
CA CYS A 11 -39.89 -16.50 -18.15
C CYS A 11 -39.75 -17.82 -17.37
N GLY A 12 -40.65 -18.10 -16.41
CA GLY A 12 -40.68 -19.35 -15.66
C GLY A 12 -39.70 -19.42 -14.48
N SER A 13 -39.07 -18.31 -14.10
CA SER A 13 -38.06 -18.28 -13.03
C SER A 13 -38.60 -18.36 -11.59
N GLY A 14 -39.92 -18.34 -11.40
CA GLY A 14 -40.57 -18.32 -10.07
C GLY A 14 -40.41 -17.02 -9.27
N LYS A 15 -39.70 -16.01 -9.81
CA LYS A 15 -39.49 -14.70 -9.16
C LYS A 15 -40.56 -13.69 -9.61
N LYS A 16 -40.81 -12.66 -8.78
CA LYS A 16 -41.67 -11.51 -9.19
C LYS A 16 -41.06 -10.78 -10.40
N TYR A 17 -41.86 -10.33 -11.37
CA TYR A 17 -41.43 -9.74 -12.64
C TYR A 17 -40.42 -8.60 -12.45
N LYS A 18 -40.65 -7.68 -11.51
CA LYS A 18 -39.71 -6.60 -11.15
C LYS A 18 -38.35 -7.03 -10.62
N LYS A 19 -38.21 -8.27 -10.16
CA LYS A 19 -36.96 -8.85 -9.65
C LYS A 19 -36.36 -9.86 -10.65
N CYS A 20 -36.88 -9.92 -11.87
CA CYS A 20 -36.42 -10.83 -12.92
C CYS A 20 -36.36 -10.08 -14.26
N CYS A 21 -37.22 -10.40 -15.23
CA CYS A 21 -37.18 -9.76 -16.56
C CYS A 21 -37.59 -8.28 -16.57
N GLY A 22 -38.17 -7.77 -15.48
CA GLY A 22 -38.47 -6.35 -15.30
C GLY A 22 -37.29 -5.54 -14.73
N ILE A 23 -36.12 -6.15 -14.52
CA ILE A 23 -34.88 -5.43 -14.21
C ILE A 23 -34.34 -4.87 -15.52
N VAL A 24 -34.51 -3.57 -15.73
CA VAL A 24 -33.76 -2.84 -16.75
C VAL A 24 -32.38 -2.58 -16.15
N THR A 25 -31.43 -3.48 -16.38
CA THR A 25 -30.03 -3.23 -16.00
C THR A 25 -29.57 -2.00 -16.76
N PRO A 26 -29.19 -0.90 -16.08
CA PRO A 26 -28.70 0.30 -16.75
C PRO A 26 -27.55 -0.08 -17.68
N ILE A 27 -27.52 0.47 -18.90
CA ILE A 27 -26.44 0.21 -19.87
C ILE A 27 -25.06 0.50 -19.27
N THR A 28 -24.97 1.47 -18.36
CA THR A 28 -23.79 1.80 -17.58
C THR A 28 -23.30 0.64 -16.69
N GLU A 29 -24.22 -0.09 -16.05
CA GLU A 29 -23.90 -1.25 -15.20
C GLU A 29 -23.44 -2.46 -16.04
N LEU A 30 -24.04 -2.67 -17.23
CA LEU A 30 -23.59 -3.71 -18.18
C LEU A 30 -22.20 -3.40 -18.74
N ARG A 31 -21.94 -2.14 -19.12
CA ARG A 31 -20.62 -1.70 -19.60
C ARG A 31 -19.54 -1.83 -18.53
N SER A 32 -19.86 -1.49 -17.28
CA SER A 32 -18.96 -1.64 -16.13
C SER A 32 -18.62 -3.11 -15.85
N ARG A 33 -19.60 -4.02 -15.91
CA ARG A 33 -19.36 -5.47 -15.77
C ARG A 33 -18.48 -6.04 -16.90
N HIS A 34 -18.68 -5.58 -18.14
CA HIS A 34 -17.84 -5.99 -19.28
C HIS A 34 -16.41 -5.48 -19.13
N GLU A 35 -16.22 -4.22 -18.74
CA GLU A 35 -14.91 -3.62 -18.46
C GLU A 35 -14.16 -4.41 -17.37
N GLN A 36 -14.83 -4.75 -16.26
CA GLN A 36 -14.24 -5.56 -15.18
C GLN A 36 -13.85 -6.97 -15.64
N LYS A 37 -14.64 -7.59 -16.51
CA LYS A 37 -14.32 -8.90 -17.10
C LYS A 37 -13.06 -8.79 -17.96
N LEU A 38 -12.99 -7.81 -18.87
CA LEU A 38 -11.85 -7.61 -19.75
C LEU A 38 -10.57 -7.26 -18.95
N GLN A 39 -10.70 -6.48 -17.88
CA GLN A 39 -9.58 -6.14 -17.00
C GLN A 39 -8.99 -7.37 -16.29
N LYS A 40 -9.84 -8.27 -15.79
CA LYS A 40 -9.39 -9.54 -15.17
C LYS A 40 -8.72 -10.45 -16.19
N GLU A 41 -9.30 -10.56 -17.39
CA GLU A 41 -8.75 -11.42 -18.44
C GLU A 41 -7.41 -10.89 -18.97
N TYR A 42 -7.26 -9.56 -19.07
CA TYR A 42 -6.02 -8.88 -19.46
C TYR A 42 -4.81 -9.32 -18.63
N ALA A 43 -4.91 -9.33 -17.30
CA ALA A 43 -3.79 -9.68 -16.41
C ALA A 43 -3.25 -11.10 -16.70
N ALA A 44 -4.16 -12.09 -16.79
CA ALA A 44 -3.83 -13.47 -17.12
C ALA A 44 -3.26 -13.64 -18.54
N TRP A 45 -3.60 -12.77 -19.48
CA TRP A 45 -3.05 -12.80 -20.84
C TRP A 45 -1.64 -12.18 -20.92
N VAL A 46 -1.35 -11.12 -20.17
CA VAL A 46 0.00 -10.53 -20.09
C VAL A 46 1.01 -11.52 -19.48
N GLU A 47 0.63 -12.22 -18.42
CA GLU A 47 1.48 -13.25 -17.81
C GLU A 47 1.83 -14.38 -18.80
N ARG A 48 0.82 -14.88 -19.53
CA ARG A 48 1.03 -15.91 -20.56
C ARG A 48 1.86 -15.41 -21.74
N LEU A 49 1.75 -14.13 -22.10
CA LEU A 49 2.60 -13.52 -23.12
C LEU A 49 4.06 -13.48 -22.65
N ASN A 50 4.33 -13.09 -21.40
CA ASN A 50 5.69 -13.10 -20.83
C ASN A 50 6.31 -14.50 -20.85
N HIS A 51 5.53 -15.52 -20.46
CA HIS A 51 6.00 -16.92 -20.52
C HIS A 51 6.28 -17.38 -21.96
N PHE A 52 5.43 -16.98 -22.91
CA PHE A 52 5.65 -17.28 -24.33
C PHE A 52 6.93 -16.66 -24.86
N VAL A 53 7.22 -15.40 -24.52
CA VAL A 53 8.46 -14.72 -24.91
C VAL A 53 9.68 -15.47 -24.35
N ALA A 54 9.66 -15.84 -23.06
CA ALA A 54 10.74 -16.58 -22.42
C ALA A 54 10.99 -17.97 -23.04
N GLY A 55 9.94 -18.64 -23.54
CA GLY A 55 10.03 -19.97 -24.13
C GLY A 55 10.36 -20.01 -25.64
N GLN A 56 10.10 -18.94 -26.39
CA GLN A 56 10.21 -18.92 -27.87
C GLN A 56 11.32 -18.01 -28.40
N VAL A 57 11.85 -17.10 -27.58
CA VAL A 57 12.87 -16.14 -28.00
C VAL A 57 14.20 -16.49 -27.35
N SER A 58 15.26 -16.67 -28.16
CA SER A 58 16.60 -16.93 -27.64
C SER A 58 17.18 -15.70 -26.93
N SER A 59 17.98 -15.95 -25.89
CA SER A 59 18.70 -14.89 -25.16
C SER A 59 19.59 -14.03 -26.09
N GLU A 60 20.19 -14.64 -27.11
CA GLU A 60 20.98 -13.94 -28.12
C GLU A 60 20.15 -12.94 -28.94
N THR A 61 18.92 -13.31 -29.30
CA THR A 61 18.01 -12.42 -30.05
C THR A 61 17.58 -11.23 -29.20
N VAL A 62 17.27 -11.47 -27.91
CA VAL A 62 16.93 -10.40 -26.96
C VAL A 62 18.12 -9.46 -26.76
N GLN A 63 19.33 -9.99 -26.63
CA GLN A 63 20.53 -9.19 -26.44
C GLN A 63 20.83 -8.30 -27.66
N LYS A 64 20.76 -8.84 -28.88
CA LYS A 64 20.90 -8.05 -30.12
C LYS A 64 19.84 -6.97 -30.25
N ALA A 65 18.58 -7.28 -29.92
CA ALA A 65 17.50 -6.31 -29.92
C ALA A 65 17.74 -5.19 -28.89
N ARG A 66 18.31 -5.53 -27.73
CA ARG A 66 18.63 -4.58 -26.67
C ARG A 66 19.73 -3.61 -27.07
N GLU A 67 20.81 -4.11 -27.66
CA GLU A 67 21.90 -3.27 -28.18
C GLU A 67 21.40 -2.31 -29.25
N ARG A 68 20.53 -2.80 -30.15
CA ARG A 68 19.86 -1.95 -31.13
C ARG A 68 18.99 -0.89 -30.46
N PHE A 69 18.16 -1.27 -29.49
CA PHE A 69 17.29 -0.33 -28.79
C PHE A 69 18.11 0.77 -28.09
N ALA A 70 19.20 0.40 -27.41
CA ALA A 70 20.11 1.34 -26.77
C ALA A 70 20.65 2.36 -27.79
N ALA A 71 21.19 1.88 -28.91
CA ALA A 71 21.72 2.73 -29.98
C ALA A 71 20.64 3.61 -30.63
N ASP A 72 19.45 3.04 -30.90
CA ASP A 72 18.35 3.75 -31.56
C ASP A 72 17.75 4.82 -30.63
N VAL A 73 17.74 4.63 -29.32
CA VAL A 73 17.22 5.62 -28.36
C VAL A 73 18.28 6.63 -27.91
N GLY A 74 19.57 6.29 -28.00
CA GLY A 74 20.66 7.12 -27.47
C GLY A 74 21.03 6.80 -26.01
N LEU A 75 20.78 5.56 -25.57
CA LEU A 75 21.07 5.07 -24.23
C LEU A 75 22.32 4.20 -24.21
N SER A 76 22.93 4.04 -23.03
CA SER A 76 23.93 2.98 -22.82
C SER A 76 23.24 1.61 -22.70
N ASN A 77 23.97 0.53 -23.01
CA ASN A 77 23.47 -0.84 -22.84
C ASN A 77 23.07 -1.14 -21.38
N GLU A 78 23.76 -0.53 -20.42
CA GLU A 78 23.47 -0.65 -18.98
C GLU A 78 22.17 0.09 -18.61
N SER A 79 21.91 1.26 -19.22
CA SER A 79 20.71 2.07 -18.97
C SER A 79 19.44 1.34 -19.39
N VAL A 80 19.48 0.56 -20.48
CA VAL A 80 18.32 -0.22 -20.96
C VAL A 80 17.94 -1.36 -20.00
N MET A 81 18.90 -1.81 -19.18
CA MET A 81 18.68 -2.84 -18.16
C MET A 81 18.07 -2.28 -16.87
N GLN A 82 18.04 -0.96 -16.70
CA GLN A 82 17.45 -0.33 -15.52
C GLN A 82 15.92 -0.46 -15.55
N PRO A 83 15.25 -0.55 -14.38
CA PRO A 83 13.79 -0.68 -14.30
C PRO A 83 13.03 0.40 -15.07
N GLU A 84 13.60 1.61 -15.13
CA GLU A 84 13.05 2.76 -15.85
C GLU A 84 12.87 2.51 -17.36
N TRP A 85 13.77 1.73 -17.99
CA TRP A 85 13.77 1.47 -19.44
C TRP A 85 13.43 0.02 -19.82
N ALA A 86 13.53 -0.92 -18.89
CA ALA A 86 13.29 -2.34 -19.13
C ALA A 86 11.89 -2.62 -19.71
N ALA A 87 10.85 -1.98 -19.16
CA ALA A 87 9.47 -2.12 -19.65
C ALA A 87 9.29 -1.52 -21.06
N HIS A 88 9.96 -0.40 -21.36
CA HIS A 88 9.90 0.26 -22.67
C HIS A 88 10.59 -0.58 -23.76
N PHE A 89 11.76 -1.14 -23.43
CA PHE A 89 12.46 -2.10 -24.28
C PHE A 89 11.59 -3.33 -24.56
N PHE A 90 11.04 -3.96 -23.51
CA PHE A 90 10.24 -5.17 -23.65
C PHE A 90 8.99 -4.91 -24.52
N ASN A 91 8.28 -3.80 -24.28
CA ASN A 91 7.12 -3.41 -25.07
C ASN A 91 7.49 -3.17 -26.54
N TRP A 92 8.56 -2.44 -26.81
CA TRP A 92 9.02 -2.24 -28.19
C TRP A 92 9.36 -3.58 -28.86
N PHE A 93 10.12 -4.44 -28.17
CA PHE A 93 10.53 -5.73 -28.70
C PHE A 93 9.34 -6.65 -29.01
N VAL A 94 8.33 -6.69 -28.12
CA VAL A 94 7.18 -7.59 -28.27
C VAL A 94 6.11 -7.05 -29.21
N LEU A 95 5.87 -5.73 -29.19
CA LEU A 95 4.71 -5.10 -29.85
C LEU A 95 5.05 -4.45 -31.20
N ASP A 96 6.31 -4.05 -31.41
CA ASP A 96 6.71 -3.18 -32.52
C ASP A 96 7.77 -3.85 -33.43
N VAL A 97 8.65 -4.69 -32.89
CA VAL A 97 9.67 -5.41 -33.68
C VAL A 97 9.04 -6.58 -34.43
N LYS A 98 9.18 -6.58 -35.76
CA LYS A 98 8.77 -7.69 -36.63
C LYS A 98 9.94 -8.62 -36.93
N THR A 99 9.74 -9.91 -36.68
CA THR A 99 10.66 -10.99 -37.05
C THR A 99 9.92 -11.88 -38.04
N ASN A 100 10.47 -12.09 -39.24
CA ASN A 100 9.80 -12.84 -40.31
C ASN A 100 8.40 -12.29 -40.71
N GLY A 101 8.21 -10.97 -40.61
CA GLY A 101 6.99 -10.28 -41.05
C GLY A 101 5.86 -10.17 -40.02
N GLU A 102 5.99 -10.79 -38.84
CA GLU A 102 5.05 -10.66 -37.71
C GLU A 102 5.78 -10.26 -36.41
N THR A 103 5.08 -9.56 -35.51
CA THR A 103 5.60 -9.26 -34.16
C THR A 103 5.45 -10.46 -33.22
N VAL A 104 6.15 -10.45 -32.08
CA VAL A 104 6.00 -11.52 -31.07
C VAL A 104 4.56 -11.57 -30.54
N LEU A 105 3.93 -10.41 -30.34
CA LEU A 105 2.50 -10.34 -29.99
C LEU A 105 1.61 -10.94 -31.09
N GLU A 106 1.86 -10.64 -32.37
CA GLU A 106 1.06 -11.18 -33.48
C GLU A 106 1.18 -12.71 -33.55
N SER A 107 2.39 -13.24 -33.41
CA SER A 107 2.63 -14.68 -33.37
C SER A 107 1.91 -15.33 -32.18
N TYR A 108 1.99 -14.69 -31.00
CA TYR A 108 1.28 -15.14 -29.81
C TYR A 108 -0.24 -15.17 -29.99
N LEU A 109 -0.83 -14.10 -30.53
CA LEU A 109 -2.28 -14.00 -30.77
C LEU A 109 -2.75 -14.98 -31.86
N LYS A 110 -1.90 -15.32 -32.82
CA LYS A 110 -2.18 -16.33 -33.85
C LYS A 110 -2.25 -17.74 -33.25
N GLN A 111 -1.35 -18.07 -32.33
CA GLN A 111 -1.26 -19.39 -31.69
C GLN A 111 -2.28 -19.55 -30.54
N HIS A 112 -2.43 -18.53 -29.70
CA HIS A 112 -3.20 -18.63 -28.45
C HIS A 112 -4.45 -17.74 -28.40
N GLY A 113 -4.55 -16.72 -29.26
CA GLY A 113 -5.62 -15.71 -29.23
C GLY A 113 -7.01 -16.20 -29.66
N ARG A 114 -7.19 -17.48 -30.05
CA ARG A 114 -8.53 -18.05 -30.30
C ARG A 114 -9.38 -18.15 -29.04
N ARG A 115 -8.76 -18.29 -27.86
CA ARG A 115 -9.43 -18.42 -26.57
C ARG A 115 -9.61 -17.08 -25.84
N MET A 116 -9.10 -15.99 -26.42
CA MET A 116 -9.17 -14.64 -25.85
C MET A 116 -10.50 -13.99 -26.23
N ASP A 117 -11.07 -13.20 -25.32
CA ASP A 117 -12.24 -12.38 -25.64
C ASP A 117 -11.98 -11.51 -26.90
N PRO A 118 -12.90 -11.48 -27.88
CA PRO A 118 -12.68 -10.78 -29.15
C PRO A 118 -12.36 -9.29 -29.00
N ASP A 119 -12.96 -8.62 -28.01
CA ASP A 119 -12.73 -7.20 -27.76
C ASP A 119 -11.33 -6.98 -27.21
N LEU A 120 -10.92 -7.80 -26.24
CA LEU A 120 -9.56 -7.75 -25.68
C LEU A 120 -8.51 -8.06 -26.76
N ARG A 121 -8.75 -9.06 -27.61
CA ARG A 121 -7.87 -9.40 -28.74
C ARG A 121 -7.72 -8.22 -29.70
N ARG A 122 -8.84 -7.57 -30.04
CA ARG A 122 -8.81 -6.37 -30.89
C ARG A 122 -8.01 -5.25 -30.22
N SER A 123 -8.19 -5.04 -28.92
CA SER A 123 -7.43 -4.04 -28.17
C SER A 123 -5.93 -4.30 -28.19
N PHE A 124 -5.48 -5.55 -27.98
CA PHE A 124 -4.07 -5.92 -28.12
C PHE A 124 -3.52 -5.63 -29.52
N THR A 125 -4.28 -5.96 -30.58
CA THR A 125 -3.82 -5.69 -31.96
C THR A 125 -3.69 -4.20 -32.29
N ARG A 126 -4.35 -3.32 -31.52
CA ARG A 126 -4.33 -1.86 -31.73
C ARG A 126 -3.37 -1.11 -30.80
N LEU A 127 -2.71 -1.81 -29.87
CA LEU A 127 -1.73 -1.21 -28.98
C LEU A 127 -0.57 -0.61 -29.77
N HIS A 128 -0.35 0.69 -29.61
CA HIS A 128 0.76 1.44 -30.18
C HIS A 128 1.15 2.55 -29.20
N LEU A 129 2.41 3.00 -29.25
CA LEU A 129 2.89 4.09 -28.40
C LEU A 129 2.36 5.41 -28.91
N ASN A 130 1.77 6.23 -28.06
CA ASN A 130 1.27 7.54 -28.45
C ASN A 130 1.32 8.53 -27.28
N ALA A 131 1.00 9.81 -27.54
CA ALA A 131 1.01 10.88 -26.56
C ALA A 131 -0.40 11.41 -26.30
N TYR A 132 -0.71 11.67 -25.03
CA TYR A 132 -2.01 12.17 -24.58
C TYR A 132 -1.83 13.24 -23.51
N GLU A 133 -2.35 14.44 -23.75
CA GLU A 133 -2.41 15.50 -22.75
C GLU A 133 -3.48 15.17 -21.71
N ILE A 134 -3.17 15.29 -20.43
CA ILE A 134 -4.14 15.15 -19.36
C ILE A 134 -4.97 16.45 -19.30
N VAL A 135 -6.27 16.35 -19.54
CA VAL A 135 -7.19 17.49 -19.50
C VAL A 135 -7.88 17.59 -18.15
N GLN A 136 -8.21 16.45 -17.54
CA GLN A 136 -8.90 16.40 -16.25
C GLN A 136 -8.48 15.15 -15.47
N VAL A 137 -8.36 15.31 -14.16
CA VAL A 137 -8.00 14.23 -13.23
C VAL A 137 -9.15 14.06 -12.24
N GLU A 138 -9.78 12.89 -12.25
CA GLU A 138 -10.79 12.49 -11.28
C GLU A 138 -10.23 11.35 -10.40
N ARG A 139 -11.02 10.92 -9.40
CA ARG A 139 -10.60 9.90 -8.43
C ARG A 139 -10.14 8.60 -9.11
N ASP A 140 -10.93 8.09 -10.04
CA ASP A 140 -10.73 6.76 -10.66
C ASP A 140 -10.51 6.83 -12.19
N VAL A 141 -10.59 8.02 -12.78
CA VAL A 141 -10.53 8.23 -14.24
C VAL A 141 -9.71 9.47 -14.57
N LEU A 142 -8.93 9.37 -15.64
CA LEU A 142 -8.25 10.48 -16.29
C LEU A 142 -8.97 10.78 -17.60
N THR A 143 -9.27 12.05 -17.85
CA THR A 143 -9.68 12.50 -19.18
C THR A 143 -8.44 13.00 -19.89
N VAL A 144 -8.05 12.30 -20.96
CA VAL A 144 -6.87 12.62 -21.75
C VAL A 144 -7.27 12.98 -23.17
N ARG A 145 -6.48 13.82 -23.83
CA ARG A 145 -6.74 14.30 -25.18
C ARG A 145 -5.50 14.18 -26.04
N HIS A 146 -5.65 13.61 -27.22
CA HIS A 146 -4.55 13.54 -28.17
C HIS A 146 -4.19 14.96 -28.67
N PRO A 147 -2.90 15.39 -28.59
CA PRO A 147 -2.51 16.78 -28.86
C PRO A 147 -2.81 17.29 -30.27
N LEU A 148 -2.74 16.43 -31.29
CA LEU A 148 -3.05 16.81 -32.69
C LEU A 148 -4.51 16.57 -33.08
N SER A 149 -5.01 15.33 -33.01
CA SER A 149 -6.36 14.98 -33.44
C SER A 149 -7.48 15.54 -32.54
N GLY A 150 -7.17 15.95 -31.31
CA GLY A 150 -8.15 16.38 -30.32
C GLY A 150 -9.02 15.23 -29.77
N GLU A 151 -8.74 13.97 -30.14
CA GLU A 151 -9.50 12.81 -29.65
C GLU A 151 -9.43 12.73 -28.13
N THR A 152 -10.59 12.73 -27.47
CA THR A 152 -10.69 12.57 -26.01
C THR A 152 -10.90 11.11 -25.65
N ARG A 153 -10.15 10.64 -24.65
CA ARG A 153 -10.23 9.29 -24.10
C ARG A 153 -10.32 9.33 -22.57
N TYR A 154 -10.92 8.29 -22.01
CA TYR A 154 -11.09 8.12 -20.58
C TYR A 154 -10.25 6.95 -20.11
N VAL A 155 -9.26 7.20 -19.27
CA VAL A 155 -8.27 6.20 -18.85
C VAL A 155 -8.51 5.85 -17.38
N LEU A 156 -8.62 4.56 -17.06
CA LEU A 156 -8.68 4.07 -15.69
C LEU A 156 -7.42 4.45 -14.93
N ARG A 157 -7.60 5.05 -13.76
CA ARG A 157 -6.48 5.38 -12.86
C ARG A 157 -6.17 4.18 -11.99
N THR A 158 -5.11 3.45 -12.32
CA THR A 158 -4.66 2.26 -11.58
C THR A 158 -3.47 2.53 -10.66
N SER A 159 -2.88 3.72 -10.71
CA SER A 159 -1.71 4.10 -9.91
C SER A 159 -1.98 5.37 -9.07
N PRO A 160 -1.49 5.44 -7.82
CA PRO A 160 -1.60 6.63 -6.97
C PRO A 160 -0.68 7.78 -7.42
N LEU A 161 0.05 7.65 -8.53
CA LEU A 161 0.89 8.74 -9.08
C LEU A 161 0.08 10.06 -9.17
N ASN A 162 0.69 11.14 -8.66
CA ASN A 162 0.13 12.49 -8.69
C ASN A 162 0.22 13.06 -10.11
N MET A 163 -0.80 12.77 -10.92
CA MET A 163 -0.97 13.29 -12.27
C MET A 163 -1.76 14.61 -12.20
N GLN A 164 -1.35 15.61 -12.99
CA GLN A 164 -1.94 16.94 -13.03
C GLN A 164 -2.42 17.27 -14.45
N PRO A 165 -3.50 18.05 -14.61
CA PRO A 165 -3.87 18.62 -15.91
C PRO A 165 -2.69 19.37 -16.55
N GLY A 166 -2.53 19.22 -17.87
CA GLY A 166 -1.45 19.78 -18.66
C GLY A 166 -0.23 18.87 -18.83
N GLN A 167 -0.05 17.86 -17.97
CA GLN A 167 1.00 16.84 -18.17
C GLN A 167 0.68 15.95 -19.37
N ILE A 168 1.71 15.33 -19.94
CA ILE A 168 1.56 14.47 -21.13
C ILE A 168 1.91 13.04 -20.77
N ILE A 169 1.01 12.11 -21.06
CA ILE A 169 1.26 10.68 -20.99
C ILE A 169 1.78 10.22 -22.35
N VAL A 170 3.01 9.71 -22.39
CA VAL A 170 3.51 8.94 -23.53
C VAL A 170 3.40 7.46 -23.17
N GLY A 171 2.44 6.77 -23.76
CA GLY A 171 2.07 5.41 -23.36
C GLY A 171 1.19 4.70 -24.36
N ARG A 172 0.83 3.45 -24.05
CA ARG A 172 -0.10 2.65 -24.85
C ARG A 172 -1.42 2.53 -24.11
N LEU A 173 -2.53 2.77 -24.79
CA LEU A 173 -3.87 2.67 -24.20
C LEU A 173 -4.56 1.39 -24.67
N LEU A 174 -4.91 0.52 -23.72
CA LEU A 174 -5.65 -0.70 -23.97
C LEU A 174 -7.15 -0.46 -23.77
N ASN A 175 -7.95 -0.59 -24.83
CA ASN A 175 -9.39 -0.35 -24.72
C ASN A 175 -10.13 -1.51 -24.01
N LEU A 176 -10.88 -1.19 -22.97
CA LEU A 176 -11.73 -2.15 -22.23
C LEU A 176 -13.23 -1.94 -22.52
N GLY A 177 -13.55 -1.37 -23.70
CA GLY A 177 -14.90 -1.09 -24.16
C GLY A 177 -15.49 0.23 -23.64
N LEU A 178 -15.46 0.46 -22.31
CA LEU A 178 -15.96 1.70 -21.70
C LEU A 178 -14.85 2.74 -21.50
N ARG A 179 -13.76 2.34 -20.83
CA ARG A 179 -12.56 3.15 -20.61
C ARG A 179 -11.33 2.41 -21.14
N ASP A 180 -10.26 3.16 -21.32
CA ASP A 180 -8.95 2.62 -21.63
C ASP A 180 -8.19 2.31 -20.34
N LEU A 181 -7.29 1.34 -20.38
CA LEU A 181 -6.31 1.06 -19.35
C LEU A 181 -4.94 1.54 -19.83
N LEU A 182 -4.20 2.23 -18.96
CA LEU A 182 -2.82 2.59 -19.25
C LEU A 182 -1.93 1.34 -19.19
N PHE A 183 -1.36 0.95 -20.33
CA PHE A 183 -0.47 -0.20 -20.40
C PHE A 183 0.86 0.09 -19.69
N ALA A 184 1.47 -0.95 -19.11
CA ALA A 184 2.74 -0.83 -18.39
C ALA A 184 3.84 -0.24 -19.31
N GLY A 185 4.79 0.52 -18.75
CA GLY A 185 5.83 1.21 -19.54
C GLY A 185 5.31 2.47 -20.22
N SER A 186 4.72 3.38 -19.44
CA SER A 186 4.29 4.72 -19.86
C SER A 186 5.13 5.80 -19.16
N ILE A 187 5.42 6.89 -19.85
CA ILE A 187 6.23 8.04 -19.37
C ILE A 187 5.30 9.23 -19.15
N ILE A 188 5.48 9.95 -18.05
CA ILE A 188 4.80 11.23 -17.81
C ILE A 188 5.78 12.36 -18.07
N LEU A 189 5.44 13.23 -19.03
CA LEU A 189 6.23 14.40 -19.39
C LEU A 189 5.57 15.67 -18.84
N GLN A 190 6.40 16.67 -18.56
CA GLN A 190 5.95 17.96 -18.06
C GLN A 190 5.27 18.79 -19.16
N PRO A 191 4.38 19.74 -18.80
CA PRO A 191 3.61 20.50 -19.78
C PRO A 191 4.44 21.29 -20.79
N HIS A 192 5.64 21.73 -20.41
CA HIS A 192 6.53 22.51 -21.28
C HIS A 192 7.04 21.73 -22.49
N VAL A 193 7.03 20.39 -22.47
CA VAL A 193 7.45 19.55 -23.60
C VAL A 193 6.42 19.59 -24.73
N LYS A 194 5.19 20.02 -24.46
CA LYS A 194 4.05 19.97 -25.38
C LYS A 194 4.32 20.60 -26.75
N PRO A 195 4.87 21.83 -26.88
CA PRO A 195 5.06 22.45 -28.19
C PRO A 195 5.99 21.63 -29.08
N ALA A 196 7.15 21.22 -28.54
CA ALA A 196 8.13 20.41 -29.26
C ALA A 196 7.59 19.02 -29.61
N LEU A 197 6.82 18.40 -28.70
CA LEU A 197 6.19 17.11 -28.97
C LEU A 197 5.10 17.21 -30.05
N VAL A 198 4.32 18.29 -30.07
CA VAL A 198 3.30 18.52 -31.09
C VAL A 198 3.93 18.69 -32.47
N GLU A 199 5.04 19.43 -32.55
CA GLU A 199 5.82 19.57 -33.78
C GLU A 199 6.37 18.21 -34.24
N TRP A 200 7.01 17.47 -33.32
CA TRP A 200 7.55 16.14 -33.61
C TRP A 200 6.45 15.17 -34.11
N LEU A 201 5.27 15.16 -33.47
CA LEU A 201 4.14 14.34 -33.91
C LEU A 201 3.61 14.75 -35.28
N GLY A 202 3.69 16.05 -35.63
CA GLY A 202 3.32 16.55 -36.95
C GLY A 202 4.24 16.06 -38.07
N GLU A 203 5.52 15.82 -37.74
CA GLU A 203 6.51 15.25 -38.66
C GLU A 203 6.42 13.73 -38.80
N HIS A 204 5.72 13.04 -37.89
CA HIS A 204 5.61 11.58 -37.84
C HIS A 204 4.14 11.12 -37.99
N PRO A 205 3.53 11.28 -39.19
CA PRO A 205 2.13 10.91 -39.43
C PRO A 205 1.83 9.42 -39.20
N GLU A 206 2.85 8.55 -39.29
CA GLU A 206 2.73 7.13 -39.01
C GLU A 206 2.24 6.81 -37.59
N VAL A 207 2.41 7.72 -36.63
CA VAL A 207 1.90 7.60 -35.25
C VAL A 207 0.37 7.43 -35.24
N ALA A 208 -0.34 8.16 -36.11
CA ALA A 208 -1.79 8.09 -36.22
C ALA A 208 -2.25 6.79 -36.93
N GLU A 209 -1.43 6.26 -37.84
CA GLU A 209 -1.73 5.06 -38.61
C GLU A 209 -1.45 3.77 -37.82
N ALA A 210 -0.56 3.84 -36.82
CA ALA A 210 -0.04 2.72 -36.03
C ALA A 210 -1.09 1.88 -35.28
N ALA A 211 -2.25 2.48 -34.98
CA ALA A 211 -3.38 1.79 -34.39
C ALA A 211 -4.05 0.81 -35.36
N ALA A 212 -4.08 1.16 -36.66
CA ALA A 212 -4.73 0.37 -37.71
C ALA A 212 -3.74 -0.56 -38.44
N ASP A 213 -2.47 -0.18 -38.51
CA ASP A 213 -1.40 -0.93 -39.18
C ASP A 213 -0.18 -1.08 -38.27
N SER A 214 0.10 -2.31 -37.83
CA SER A 214 1.29 -2.62 -37.02
C SER A 214 2.59 -2.39 -37.78
N GLY A 215 2.57 -2.39 -39.11
CA GLY A 215 3.71 -2.04 -39.96
C GLY A 215 4.15 -0.57 -39.84
N LYS A 216 3.28 0.30 -39.30
CA LYS A 216 3.56 1.72 -39.09
C LYS A 216 4.17 2.04 -37.72
N ARG A 217 4.40 1.04 -36.86
CA ARG A 217 4.99 1.19 -35.51
C ARG A 217 6.52 1.36 -35.52
N THR A 218 7.06 2.00 -36.55
CA THR A 218 8.52 2.14 -36.75
C THR A 218 9.12 3.31 -35.98
N TYR A 219 8.29 4.19 -35.41
CA TYR A 219 8.69 5.44 -34.76
C TYR A 219 8.94 5.30 -33.25
N THR A 220 8.71 4.14 -32.64
CA THR A 220 8.79 3.98 -31.16
C THR A 220 10.15 4.42 -30.61
N THR A 221 11.26 4.00 -31.23
CA THR A 221 12.61 4.37 -30.77
C THR A 221 12.97 5.81 -31.10
N SER A 222 12.46 6.39 -32.19
CA SER A 222 12.65 7.82 -32.49
C SER A 222 11.89 8.72 -31.52
N LEU A 223 10.69 8.31 -31.08
CA LEU A 223 9.93 9.02 -30.03
C LEU A 223 10.65 8.93 -28.69
N TYR A 224 11.16 7.77 -28.30
CA TYR A 224 11.98 7.66 -27.09
C TYR A 224 13.28 8.47 -27.19
N ARG A 225 13.94 8.47 -28.34
CA ARG A 225 15.12 9.33 -28.59
C ARG A 225 14.76 10.80 -28.44
N PHE A 226 13.63 11.25 -28.98
CA PHE A 226 13.14 12.62 -28.77
C PHE A 226 13.00 12.93 -27.28
N ILE A 227 12.39 12.02 -26.50
CA ILE A 227 12.22 12.20 -25.05
C ILE A 227 13.57 12.24 -24.32
N VAL A 228 14.51 11.35 -24.65
CA VAL A 228 15.86 11.34 -24.06
C VAL A 228 16.63 12.60 -24.43
N ALA A 229 16.64 12.99 -25.71
CA ALA A 229 17.34 14.18 -26.18
C ALA A 229 16.75 15.48 -25.59
N PHE A 230 15.43 15.55 -25.42
CA PHE A 230 14.79 16.63 -24.70
C PHE A 230 15.24 16.64 -23.23
N GLY A 231 15.27 15.46 -22.61
CA GLY A 231 15.80 15.25 -21.26
C GLY A 231 17.30 15.53 -21.11
N GLU A 232 18.13 15.36 -22.14
CA GLU A 232 19.58 15.64 -22.16
C GLU A 232 19.89 17.10 -22.53
N SER A 233 19.02 17.76 -23.31
CA SER A 233 19.12 19.20 -23.58
C SER A 233 18.88 20.05 -22.32
N GLU A 234 18.15 19.51 -21.35
CA GLU A 234 18.11 19.99 -19.96
C GLU A 234 19.00 19.18 -19.00
N GLY A 235 19.43 17.99 -19.41
CA GLY A 235 20.15 16.98 -18.63
C GLY A 235 21.59 16.81 -19.07
N GLY A 236 22.28 17.91 -19.32
CA GLY A 236 23.73 17.96 -19.14
C GLY A 236 24.03 17.61 -17.68
N SER A 237 24.16 16.32 -17.38
CA SER A 237 24.81 15.82 -16.16
C SER A 237 26.29 16.20 -16.21
N ARG A 238 26.56 17.48 -16.03
CA ARG A 238 27.51 17.87 -14.99
C ARG A 238 26.74 17.70 -13.70
N SER A 239 27.35 17.09 -12.68
CA SER A 239 26.89 17.29 -11.32
C SER A 239 26.88 18.80 -11.06
N ALA A 240 25.75 19.47 -11.27
CA ALA A 240 25.56 20.78 -10.71
C ALA A 240 25.64 20.58 -9.20
N GLY A 241 26.63 21.22 -8.58
CA GLY A 241 26.71 21.29 -7.13
C GLY A 241 25.38 21.82 -6.59
N LEU A 242 25.11 21.52 -5.32
CA LEU A 242 24.00 22.15 -4.65
C LEU A 242 24.23 23.67 -4.67
N THR A 243 23.22 24.46 -4.99
CA THR A 243 23.36 25.91 -5.15
C THR A 243 22.54 26.63 -4.11
N ARG A 244 23.05 27.77 -3.66
CA ARG A 244 22.32 28.75 -2.86
C ARG A 244 22.15 30.02 -3.68
N ARG A 245 20.91 30.48 -3.84
CA ARG A 245 20.59 31.81 -4.37
C ARG A 245 20.12 32.73 -3.27
N ILE A 246 20.60 33.97 -3.30
CA ILE A 246 20.34 34.98 -2.29
C ILE A 246 19.47 36.08 -2.89
N TYR A 247 18.34 36.36 -2.24
CA TYR A 247 17.37 37.35 -2.69
C TYR A 247 17.20 38.44 -1.63
N ALA A 248 17.30 39.70 -2.04
CA ALA A 248 16.91 40.83 -1.22
C ALA A 248 15.39 41.01 -1.31
N ILE A 249 14.69 40.82 -0.20
CA ILE A 249 13.22 40.81 -0.14
C ILE A 249 12.73 42.17 0.37
N PRO A 250 12.05 42.98 -0.46
CA PRO A 250 11.56 44.30 -0.06
C PRO A 250 10.42 44.21 0.98
N ASP A 251 9.58 43.18 0.84
CA ASP A 251 8.38 42.95 1.64
C ASP A 251 8.33 41.47 2.06
N MET A 252 8.73 41.22 3.31
CA MET A 252 8.76 39.87 3.88
C MET A 252 7.37 39.31 4.15
N ASP A 253 6.39 40.17 4.45
CA ASP A 253 5.05 39.70 4.80
C ASP A 253 4.32 39.23 3.54
N ARG A 254 4.54 39.91 2.40
CA ARG A 254 4.09 39.41 1.10
C ARG A 254 4.72 38.07 0.72
N LEU A 255 6.02 37.89 0.98
CA LEU A 255 6.69 36.61 0.71
C LEU A 255 6.14 35.49 1.60
N ARG A 256 5.92 35.73 2.89
CA ARG A 256 5.28 34.76 3.80
C ARG A 256 3.89 34.37 3.31
N GLN A 257 3.07 35.34 2.91
CA GLN A 257 1.75 35.06 2.33
C GLN A 257 1.85 34.24 1.03
N ALA A 258 2.86 34.49 0.20
CA ALA A 258 3.09 33.70 -1.01
C ALA A 258 3.46 32.26 -0.66
N ILE A 259 4.35 32.04 0.32
CA ILE A 259 4.73 30.71 0.80
C ILE A 259 3.51 29.99 1.40
N ASP A 260 2.77 30.63 2.31
CA ASP A 260 1.57 30.05 2.96
C ASP A 260 0.46 29.71 1.95
N SER A 261 0.38 30.43 0.83
CA SER A 261 -0.59 30.15 -0.23
C SER A 261 -0.27 28.90 -1.05
N GLN A 262 0.94 28.36 -0.92
CA GLN A 262 1.44 27.25 -1.72
C GLN A 262 1.51 25.97 -0.88
N ARG A 263 0.73 24.96 -1.27
CA ARG A 263 0.71 23.64 -0.60
C ARG A 263 2.02 22.85 -0.68
N ALA A 264 2.95 23.27 -1.52
CA ALA A 264 4.24 22.63 -1.72
C ALA A 264 5.30 23.12 -0.72
N PHE A 265 4.99 24.10 0.14
CA PHE A 265 5.92 24.59 1.15
C PHE A 265 5.44 24.19 2.54
N GLU A 266 6.36 23.70 3.36
CA GLU A 266 6.10 23.31 4.75
C GLU A 266 7.11 23.98 5.69
N LEU A 267 6.64 24.48 6.84
CA LEU A 267 7.51 25.14 7.81
C LEU A 267 8.29 24.10 8.61
N LYS A 268 9.60 24.01 8.36
CA LYS A 268 10.49 23.08 9.06
C LYS A 268 10.87 23.56 10.46
N LYS A 269 11.18 24.86 10.60
CA LYS A 269 11.66 25.43 11.87
C LYS A 269 11.53 26.94 11.90
N ARG A 270 11.25 27.49 13.08
CA ARG A 270 11.30 28.94 13.36
C ARG A 270 12.15 29.21 14.59
N GLU A 271 13.19 30.04 14.44
CA GLU A 271 14.10 30.47 15.52
C GLU A 271 14.27 32.00 15.47
N GLY A 272 13.56 32.72 16.34
CA GLY A 272 13.58 34.18 16.35
C GLY A 272 13.05 34.75 15.02
N SER A 273 13.87 35.56 14.32
CA SER A 273 13.54 36.11 13.00
C SER A 273 13.85 35.16 11.84
N ARG A 274 14.45 33.99 12.11
CA ARG A 274 14.83 33.02 11.10
C ARG A 274 13.74 31.96 10.91
N GLU A 275 13.34 31.74 9.68
CA GLU A 275 12.37 30.70 9.29
C GLU A 275 13.00 29.79 8.24
N ILE A 276 12.80 28.48 8.37
CA ILE A 276 13.29 27.49 7.42
C ILE A 276 12.08 26.76 6.88
N TRP A 277 11.88 26.84 5.58
CA TRP A 277 10.79 26.21 4.84
C TRP A 277 11.36 25.15 3.91
N VAL A 278 10.63 24.06 3.75
CA VAL A 278 10.94 22.99 2.81
C VAL A 278 10.03 23.13 1.62
N TYR A 279 10.60 23.14 0.41
CA TYR A 279 9.86 22.97 -0.82
C TYR A 279 9.79 21.48 -1.16
N ALA A 280 8.59 20.92 -1.14
CA ALA A 280 8.29 19.53 -1.41
C ALA A 280 6.96 19.42 -2.18
N PRO A 281 6.99 19.38 -3.52
CA PRO A 281 5.78 19.24 -4.34
C PRO A 281 5.13 17.85 -4.21
N ARG A 282 5.83 16.90 -3.58
CA ARG A 282 5.34 15.56 -3.27
C ARG A 282 5.36 15.34 -1.76
N LYS A 283 4.24 14.88 -1.22
CA LYS A 283 4.15 14.36 0.14
C LYS A 283 3.41 13.04 0.17
N GLU A 284 3.79 12.19 1.10
CA GLU A 284 3.05 10.98 1.47
C GLU A 284 2.46 11.16 2.87
N GLU A 285 1.27 10.60 3.07
CA GLU A 285 0.51 10.74 4.30
C GLU A 285 0.11 9.33 4.79
N HIS A 286 0.23 9.11 6.10
CA HIS A 286 -0.17 7.85 6.72
C HIS A 286 -0.79 8.09 8.10
N LEU A 287 -1.99 7.56 8.30
CA LEU A 287 -2.69 7.66 9.58
C LEU A 287 -2.25 6.50 10.49
N PHE A 288 -1.93 6.80 11.75
CA PHE A 288 -1.65 5.81 12.79
C PHE A 288 -2.81 5.74 13.79
N PRO A 289 -3.77 4.79 13.64
CA PRO A 289 -4.88 4.66 14.58
C PRO A 289 -4.42 4.42 16.02
N ALA A 290 -3.34 3.66 16.20
CA ALA A 290 -2.77 3.39 17.52
C ALA A 290 -2.22 4.65 18.22
N LEU A 291 -1.92 5.73 17.48
CA LEU A 291 -1.39 6.99 18.01
C LEU A 291 -2.46 8.10 18.01
N LYS A 292 -3.71 7.75 18.34
CA LYS A 292 -4.86 8.66 18.32
C LYS A 292 -5.11 9.29 16.94
N ASP A 293 -5.05 8.46 15.91
CA ASP A 293 -5.17 8.88 14.52
C ASP A 293 -4.18 9.99 14.13
N ALA A 294 -2.96 9.94 14.67
CA ALA A 294 -1.91 10.88 14.26
C ALA A 294 -1.56 10.65 12.79
N LEU A 295 -1.55 11.74 12.02
CA LEU A 295 -1.18 11.76 10.62
C LEU A 295 0.34 11.95 10.51
N LEU A 296 1.07 10.93 10.06
CA LEU A 296 2.46 11.05 9.67
C LEU A 296 2.54 11.62 8.25
N GLU A 297 3.36 12.63 8.06
CA GLU A 297 3.58 13.25 6.75
C GLU A 297 5.06 13.17 6.37
N LEU A 298 5.34 12.73 5.14
CA LEU A 298 6.69 12.59 4.60
C LEU A 298 6.80 13.45 3.35
N TYR A 299 7.60 14.51 3.44
CA TYR A 299 7.84 15.49 2.39
C TYR A 299 9.15 15.16 1.67
N GLU A 300 9.09 14.90 0.36
CA GLU A 300 10.30 14.72 -0.44
C GLU A 300 10.92 16.09 -0.75
N VAL A 301 11.98 16.43 -0.02
CA VAL A 301 12.65 17.73 -0.07
C VAL A 301 13.30 17.93 -1.43
N GLN A 302 12.93 19.00 -2.11
CA GLN A 302 13.51 19.41 -3.40
C GLN A 302 14.33 20.70 -3.27
N ALA A 303 13.98 21.58 -2.33
CA ALA A 303 14.74 22.76 -1.96
C ALA A 303 14.40 23.23 -0.53
N GLU A 304 15.21 24.11 0.04
CA GLU A 304 14.92 24.82 1.29
C GLU A 304 14.90 26.33 1.04
N VAL A 305 13.94 27.02 1.66
CA VAL A 305 13.86 28.49 1.70
C VAL A 305 14.12 28.95 3.12
N ILE A 306 15.23 29.64 3.33
CA ILE A 306 15.61 30.22 4.61
C ILE A 306 15.30 31.70 4.55
N LEU A 307 14.44 32.18 5.45
CA LEU A 307 14.10 33.58 5.59
C LEU A 307 14.80 34.14 6.83
N GLN A 308 15.45 35.30 6.70
CA GLN A 308 15.95 36.04 7.85
C GLN A 308 16.03 37.52 7.51
N ASP A 309 15.49 38.36 8.38
CA ASP A 309 15.47 39.82 8.25
C ASP A 309 14.83 40.28 6.92
N LYS A 310 15.62 40.70 5.92
CA LYS A 310 15.14 41.07 4.57
C LYS A 310 15.77 40.23 3.46
N THR A 311 16.21 39.03 3.81
CA THR A 311 16.94 38.14 2.90
C THR A 311 16.25 36.78 2.87
N ALA A 312 16.12 36.23 1.66
CA ALA A 312 15.76 34.84 1.45
C ALA A 312 16.94 34.11 0.80
N TRP A 313 17.37 32.99 1.41
CA TRP A 313 18.30 32.05 0.80
C TRP A 313 17.50 30.85 0.31
N VAL A 314 17.61 30.53 -0.97
CA VAL A 314 16.99 29.34 -1.55
C VAL A 314 18.10 28.35 -1.90
N GLU A 315 18.05 27.17 -1.29
CA GLU A 315 19.08 26.14 -1.38
C GLU A 315 18.52 24.87 -2.03
N GLY A 316 19.19 24.37 -3.06
CA GLY A 316 18.65 23.28 -3.88
C GLY A 316 19.44 23.07 -5.16
N TYR A 317 19.00 22.14 -5.99
CA TYR A 317 19.55 22.00 -7.33
C TYR A 317 18.99 23.10 -8.25
N PRO A 318 19.77 23.62 -9.22
CA PRO A 318 19.39 24.82 -9.99
C PRO A 318 17.98 24.80 -10.60
N ALA A 319 17.55 23.67 -11.17
CA ALA A 319 16.21 23.53 -11.76
C ALA A 319 15.09 23.73 -10.73
N GLN A 320 15.27 23.23 -9.50
CA GLN A 320 14.33 23.42 -8.40
C GLN A 320 14.34 24.86 -7.88
N LEU A 321 15.50 25.54 -7.92
CA LEU A 321 15.59 26.95 -7.52
C LEU A 321 14.83 27.88 -8.46
N ASP A 322 14.87 27.60 -9.77
CA ASP A 322 14.10 28.35 -10.77
C ASP A 322 12.59 28.22 -10.51
N GLU A 323 12.14 27.00 -10.21
CA GLU A 323 10.73 26.73 -9.87
C GLU A 323 10.31 27.47 -8.59
N VAL A 324 11.09 27.38 -7.51
CA VAL A 324 10.82 28.07 -6.25
C VAL A 324 10.78 29.59 -6.44
N ALA A 325 11.73 30.15 -7.18
CA ALA A 325 11.78 31.58 -7.47
C ALA A 325 10.55 32.04 -8.25
N SER A 326 10.11 31.26 -9.23
CA SER A 326 8.89 31.53 -10.00
C SER A 326 7.63 31.45 -9.13
N LEU A 327 7.50 30.40 -8.31
CA LEU A 327 6.33 30.18 -7.45
C LEU A 327 6.17 31.30 -6.41
N LEU A 328 7.28 31.74 -5.83
CA LEU A 328 7.30 32.78 -4.80
C LEU A 328 7.42 34.20 -5.37
N GLN A 329 7.49 34.35 -6.70
CA GLN A 329 7.69 35.62 -7.41
C GLN A 329 8.89 36.39 -6.85
N LEU A 330 10.00 35.68 -6.62
CA LEU A 330 11.21 36.29 -6.06
C LEU A 330 11.77 37.33 -7.03
N PRO A 331 12.34 38.44 -6.52
CA PRO A 331 12.99 39.45 -7.35
C PRO A 331 14.26 38.89 -8.01
N GLY A 332 14.93 39.69 -8.84
CA GLY A 332 16.24 39.30 -9.40
C GLY A 332 17.23 38.90 -8.30
N GLU A 333 17.95 37.80 -8.52
CA GLU A 333 18.91 37.28 -7.55
C GLU A 333 20.04 38.30 -7.31
N ALA A 334 20.44 38.43 -6.05
CA ALA A 334 21.52 39.32 -5.65
C ALA A 334 22.89 38.61 -5.71
N ALA A 335 22.91 37.29 -5.47
CA ALA A 335 24.11 36.45 -5.53
C ALA A 335 23.73 34.97 -5.67
N GLU A 336 24.65 34.20 -6.27
CA GLU A 336 24.58 32.74 -6.36
C GLU A 336 25.90 32.14 -5.84
N GLU A 337 25.81 31.10 -5.00
CA GLU A 337 26.93 30.41 -4.37
C GLU A 337 26.79 28.90 -4.50
N GLU A 338 27.88 28.19 -4.82
CA GLU A 338 27.91 26.73 -4.73
C GLU A 338 28.07 26.30 -3.26
N ILE A 339 27.20 25.39 -2.81
CA ILE A 339 27.22 24.80 -1.48
C ILE A 339 27.40 23.29 -1.56
N ARG A 340 27.94 22.69 -0.50
CA ARG A 340 28.13 21.22 -0.43
C ARG A 340 27.04 20.51 0.35
N VAL A 341 26.35 21.23 1.24
CA VAL A 341 25.35 20.73 2.17
C VAL A 341 24.31 21.83 2.43
N LEU A 342 23.09 21.44 2.79
CA LEU A 342 22.03 22.34 3.22
C LEU A 342 22.44 23.03 4.53
N THR A 343 22.17 24.33 4.64
CA THR A 343 22.51 25.12 5.83
C THR A 343 21.73 24.69 7.06
N SER A 344 20.50 24.23 6.87
CA SER A 344 19.64 23.86 8.00
C SER A 344 20.12 22.59 8.72
N THR A 345 20.67 21.62 8.00
CA THR A 345 21.00 20.28 8.51
C THR A 345 22.48 19.94 8.44
N GLY A 346 23.28 20.67 7.67
CA GLY A 346 24.67 20.30 7.36
C GLY A 346 24.77 19.00 6.57
N SER A 347 23.68 18.55 5.93
CA SER A 347 23.60 17.30 5.17
C SER A 347 23.48 17.57 3.67
N LYS A 348 23.93 16.63 2.83
CA LYS A 348 23.70 16.70 1.39
C LYS A 348 22.22 16.52 1.09
N LEU A 349 21.67 17.35 0.22
CA LEU A 349 20.38 17.08 -0.39
C LEU A 349 20.58 15.99 -1.45
N ALA A 350 19.96 14.83 -1.24
CA ALA A 350 19.94 13.73 -2.20
C ALA A 350 18.51 13.45 -2.66
N LYS A 351 18.35 12.79 -3.80
CA LYS A 351 17.04 12.29 -4.24
C LYS A 351 16.46 11.37 -3.16
N GLY A 352 15.19 11.55 -2.80
CA GLY A 352 14.56 10.83 -1.70
C GLY A 352 14.91 11.36 -0.30
N THR A 353 15.50 12.55 -0.15
CA THR A 353 15.63 13.20 1.17
C THR A 353 14.24 13.52 1.71
N LEU A 354 13.92 13.03 2.90
CA LEU A 354 12.60 13.21 3.51
C LEU A 354 12.67 14.17 4.69
N PHE A 355 11.72 15.10 4.72
CA PHE A 355 11.34 15.82 5.93
C PHE A 355 10.06 15.19 6.47
N VAL A 356 10.07 14.80 7.75
CA VAL A 356 8.98 14.03 8.36
C VAL A 356 8.38 14.83 9.50
N THR A 357 7.05 14.97 9.49
CA THR A 357 6.27 15.63 10.53
C THR A 357 5.08 14.76 10.93
N SER A 358 4.32 15.24 11.91
CA SER A 358 3.06 14.60 12.29
C SER A 358 2.04 15.61 12.79
N GLU A 359 0.77 15.32 12.55
CA GLU A 359 -0.37 16.08 13.08
C GLU A 359 -1.32 15.15 13.87
N PRO A 360 -1.53 15.38 15.19
CA PRO A 360 -0.79 16.30 16.06
C PRO A 360 0.70 15.90 16.19
N MET A 361 1.53 16.87 16.61
CA MET A 361 2.97 16.67 16.76
C MET A 361 3.29 15.55 17.75
N LEU A 362 3.91 14.47 17.27
CA LEU A 362 4.37 13.34 18.07
C LEU A 362 5.72 13.64 18.75
N PRO A 363 5.98 13.07 19.94
CA PRO A 363 7.31 13.10 20.55
C PRO A 363 8.38 12.52 19.62
N SER A 364 9.58 13.10 19.59
CA SER A 364 10.66 12.72 18.65
C SER A 364 10.91 11.21 18.53
N ASN A 365 11.03 10.50 19.66
CA ASN A 365 11.25 9.04 19.66
C ASN A 365 10.04 8.26 19.13
N VAL A 366 8.81 8.74 19.40
CA VAL A 366 7.58 8.16 18.85
C VAL A 366 7.48 8.42 17.34
N LEU A 367 7.84 9.63 16.89
CA LEU A 367 7.88 9.99 15.47
C LEU A 367 8.90 9.13 14.71
N GLN A 368 10.08 8.90 15.28
CA GLN A 368 11.08 8.00 14.70
C GLN A 368 10.58 6.55 14.62
N TRP A 369 9.89 6.07 15.66
CA TRP A 369 9.26 4.76 15.64
C TRP A 369 8.16 4.68 14.57
N ALA A 370 7.29 5.68 14.47
CA ALA A 370 6.21 5.75 13.50
C ALA A 370 6.73 5.77 12.06
N MET A 371 7.79 6.54 11.79
CA MET A 371 8.47 6.54 10.50
C MET A 371 8.98 5.15 10.13
N ARG A 372 9.63 4.45 11.06
CA ARG A 372 10.11 3.07 10.82
C ARG A 372 8.97 2.08 10.63
N ALA A 373 7.88 2.23 11.38
CA ALA A 373 6.67 1.42 11.21
C ALA A 373 6.07 1.62 9.81
N TYR A 374 5.95 2.87 9.34
CA TYR A 374 5.49 3.21 8.00
C TYR A 374 6.32 2.52 6.90
N PHE A 375 7.64 2.62 6.96
CA PHE A 375 8.50 1.98 5.97
C PHE A 375 8.44 0.45 6.04
N THR A 376 8.23 -0.11 7.24
CA THR A 376 8.03 -1.55 7.42
C THR A 376 6.76 -2.02 6.72
N GLU A 377 5.64 -1.31 6.92
CA GLU A 377 4.38 -1.58 6.23
C GLU A 377 4.55 -1.52 4.71
N LYS A 378 5.15 -0.42 4.22
CA LYS A 378 5.40 -0.22 2.80
C LYS A 378 6.26 -1.34 2.23
N TRP A 379 7.32 -1.74 2.91
CA TRP A 379 8.22 -2.80 2.45
C TRP A 379 7.49 -4.15 2.33
N LEU A 380 6.64 -4.49 3.30
CA LEU A 380 5.87 -5.74 3.33
C LEU A 380 4.86 -5.88 2.17
N VAL A 381 4.39 -4.77 1.61
CA VAL A 381 3.40 -4.75 0.52
C VAL A 381 3.96 -4.27 -0.83
N THR A 382 5.23 -3.86 -0.87
CA THR A 382 5.89 -3.42 -2.10
C THR A 382 6.51 -4.60 -2.84
N PRO A 383 6.25 -4.78 -4.15
CA PRO A 383 6.92 -5.76 -5.00
C PRO A 383 8.46 -5.68 -4.95
N HIS A 384 9.13 -6.83 -4.84
CA HIS A 384 10.59 -6.94 -4.95
C HIS A 384 11.00 -7.82 -6.12
N GLU A 385 12.01 -7.41 -6.88
CA GLU A 385 12.58 -8.19 -7.99
C GLU A 385 13.11 -9.55 -7.50
N ALA A 386 13.74 -9.59 -6.32
CA ALA A 386 14.21 -10.81 -5.67
C ALA A 386 13.08 -11.83 -5.40
N LEU A 387 11.82 -11.39 -5.41
CA LEU A 387 10.62 -12.21 -5.20
C LEU A 387 9.78 -12.32 -6.49
N ASP A 388 10.43 -12.24 -7.65
CA ASP A 388 9.78 -12.30 -8.97
C ASP A 388 8.71 -11.21 -9.17
N GLY A 389 8.91 -10.05 -8.55
CA GLY A 389 7.96 -8.93 -8.61
C GLY A 389 6.74 -9.09 -7.69
N LEU A 390 6.78 -10.00 -6.72
CA LEU A 390 5.76 -10.11 -5.68
C LEU A 390 6.16 -9.34 -4.42
N ALA A 391 5.15 -8.90 -3.67
CA ALA A 391 5.35 -8.34 -2.35
C ALA A 391 5.73 -9.44 -1.34
N PRO A 392 6.51 -9.14 -0.27
CA PRO A 392 6.94 -10.13 0.71
C PRO A 392 5.76 -10.85 1.38
N THR A 393 4.68 -10.14 1.68
CA THR A 393 3.43 -10.72 2.23
C THR A 393 2.79 -11.73 1.29
N LEU A 394 2.77 -11.47 -0.02
CA LEU A 394 2.23 -12.39 -1.02
C LEU A 394 3.16 -13.59 -1.26
N ALA A 395 4.48 -13.36 -1.22
CA ALA A 395 5.46 -14.42 -1.27
C ALA A 395 5.34 -15.37 -0.09
N ALA A 396 5.18 -14.83 1.13
CA ALA A 396 4.98 -15.61 2.35
C ALA A 396 3.66 -16.41 2.34
N ALA A 397 2.58 -15.83 1.83
CA ALA A 397 1.29 -16.51 1.74
C ALA A 397 1.20 -17.54 0.60
N SER A 398 2.16 -17.55 -0.32
CA SER A 398 2.20 -18.47 -1.45
C SER A 398 2.51 -19.89 -0.99
N ALA A 399 1.93 -20.88 -1.66
CA ALA A 399 2.27 -22.30 -1.49
C ALA A 399 3.56 -22.71 -2.23
N SER A 400 4.22 -21.78 -2.93
CA SER A 400 5.43 -22.05 -3.72
C SER A 400 6.68 -22.13 -2.85
N GLU A 401 7.22 -23.34 -2.66
CA GLU A 401 8.47 -23.56 -1.92
C GLU A 401 9.66 -22.73 -2.45
N PRO A 402 9.90 -22.62 -3.78
CA PRO A 402 10.98 -21.77 -4.31
C PRO A 402 10.81 -20.29 -3.94
N LEU A 403 9.58 -19.78 -3.95
CA LEU A 403 9.31 -18.39 -3.61
C LEU A 403 9.51 -18.13 -2.11
N GLN A 404 9.09 -19.06 -1.26
CA GLN A 404 9.37 -19.00 0.17
C GLN A 404 10.86 -19.08 0.48
N HIS A 405 11.65 -19.83 -0.31
CA HIS A 405 13.11 -19.85 -0.19
C HIS A 405 13.72 -18.49 -0.50
N LYS A 406 13.36 -17.88 -1.64
CA LYS A 406 13.80 -16.53 -2.02
C LYS A 406 13.46 -15.50 -0.95
N LEU A 407 12.27 -15.60 -0.34
CA LEU A 407 11.86 -14.73 0.76
C LEU A 407 12.79 -14.87 1.98
N ARG A 408 13.12 -16.10 2.38
CA ARG A 408 14.04 -16.33 3.51
C ARG A 408 15.42 -15.74 3.22
N GLU A 409 15.96 -15.97 2.03
CA GLU A 409 17.26 -15.40 1.62
C GLU A 409 17.26 -13.85 1.65
N LEU A 410 16.16 -13.23 1.21
CA LEU A 410 16.00 -11.77 1.26
C LEU A 410 15.98 -11.24 2.70
N ILE A 411 15.26 -11.91 3.60
CA ILE A 411 15.22 -11.54 5.02
C ILE A 411 16.59 -11.73 5.67
N ASP A 412 17.28 -12.84 5.42
CA ASP A 412 18.61 -13.11 5.96
C ASP A 412 19.65 -12.10 5.45
N HIS A 413 19.49 -11.58 4.22
CA HIS A 413 20.30 -10.48 3.72
C HIS A 413 20.02 -9.18 4.48
N LEU A 414 18.75 -8.82 4.67
CA LEU A 414 18.35 -7.61 5.40
C LEU A 414 18.81 -7.63 6.86
N GLU A 415 18.76 -8.78 7.53
CA GLU A 415 19.25 -8.92 8.90
C GLU A 415 20.77 -8.72 8.99
N ARG A 416 21.54 -9.26 8.02
CA ARG A 416 22.99 -9.02 7.93
C ARG A 416 23.32 -7.55 7.68
N ASP A 417 22.59 -6.90 6.79
CA ASP A 417 22.73 -5.46 6.54
C ASP A 417 22.43 -4.66 7.82
N GLY A 418 21.39 -5.04 8.56
CA GLY A 418 21.02 -4.44 9.84
C GLY A 418 22.12 -4.52 10.88
N GLN A 419 22.81 -5.66 11.01
CA GLN A 419 23.92 -5.82 11.94
C GLN A 419 25.12 -4.92 11.61
N SER A 420 25.37 -4.67 10.32
CA SER A 420 26.40 -3.71 9.88
C SER A 420 25.93 -2.25 9.95
N GLY A 421 24.65 -2.03 10.28
CA GLY A 421 23.97 -0.75 10.16
C GLY A 421 24.14 -0.21 8.75
N GLN A 422 23.72 -0.91 7.72
CA GLN A 422 23.75 -0.40 6.35
C GLN A 422 22.39 -0.60 5.69
N GLY A 423 22.15 0.17 4.62
CA GLY A 423 20.98 0.00 3.78
C GLY A 423 19.62 0.26 4.45
N LEU A 424 18.59 -0.36 3.87
CA LEU A 424 17.18 -0.22 4.24
C LEU A 424 16.88 -0.68 5.67
N ALA A 425 17.71 -1.59 6.20
CA ALA A 425 17.57 -2.19 7.52
C ALA A 425 17.51 -1.15 8.67
N ARG A 426 18.10 0.04 8.49
CA ARG A 426 18.00 1.16 9.45
C ARG A 426 16.64 1.87 9.46
N LEU A 427 15.88 1.75 8.37
CA LEU A 427 14.64 2.49 8.14
C LEU A 427 13.39 1.67 8.49
N ILE A 428 13.53 0.40 8.87
CA ILE A 428 12.42 -0.52 9.17
C ILE A 428 12.60 -1.21 10.53
N HIS A 429 11.54 -1.85 11.03
CA HIS A 429 11.54 -2.68 12.24
C HIS A 429 11.76 -4.16 11.86
N LEU A 430 13.02 -4.55 11.71
CA LEU A 430 13.41 -5.89 11.25
C LEU A 430 12.87 -7.02 12.14
N ASP A 431 12.85 -6.79 13.45
CA ASP A 431 12.35 -7.69 14.47
C ASP A 431 10.88 -8.09 14.29
N THR A 432 10.10 -7.24 13.60
CA THR A 432 8.69 -7.51 13.30
C THR A 432 8.47 -8.28 12.00
N LEU A 433 9.47 -8.34 11.10
CA LEU A 433 9.28 -8.90 9.75
C LEU A 433 8.98 -10.40 9.78
N LYS A 434 9.81 -11.18 10.48
CA LYS A 434 9.65 -12.64 10.55
C LYS A 434 8.28 -13.04 11.11
N PRO A 435 7.82 -12.51 12.27
CA PRO A 435 6.47 -12.78 12.77
C PRO A 435 5.38 -12.44 11.77
N ARG A 436 5.46 -11.26 11.16
CA ARG A 436 4.43 -10.77 10.24
C ARG A 436 4.38 -11.52 8.90
N LEU A 437 5.47 -12.19 8.53
CA LEU A 437 5.56 -13.06 7.36
C LEU A 437 5.33 -14.54 7.70
N ALA A 438 4.94 -14.85 8.95
CA ALA A 438 4.80 -16.22 9.46
C ALA A 438 6.07 -17.08 9.24
N LEU A 439 7.25 -16.45 9.35
CA LEU A 439 8.54 -17.13 9.28
C LEU A 439 8.97 -17.58 10.69
N PRO A 440 9.76 -18.68 10.81
CA PRO A 440 10.29 -19.14 12.09
C PRO A 440 11.04 -18.02 12.83
N ASN A 441 10.69 -17.83 14.10
CA ASN A 441 11.28 -16.83 14.98
C ASN A 441 11.07 -17.22 16.45
N ASP A 442 11.75 -16.54 17.37
CA ASP A 442 11.69 -16.73 18.82
C ASP A 442 11.04 -15.54 19.55
N THR A 443 10.42 -14.62 18.81
CA THR A 443 9.83 -13.42 19.37
C THR A 443 8.46 -13.71 19.99
N LEU A 444 8.10 -12.94 21.03
CA LEU A 444 6.73 -12.91 21.52
C LEU A 444 5.94 -11.89 20.69
N HIS A 445 5.18 -12.34 19.69
CA HIS A 445 4.44 -11.48 18.78
C HIS A 445 3.10 -12.09 18.37
N VAL A 446 2.00 -11.32 18.37
CA VAL A 446 0.65 -11.82 18.10
C VAL A 446 0.49 -12.51 16.74
N ALA A 447 1.19 -12.01 15.71
CA ALA A 447 1.23 -12.62 14.38
C ALA A 447 1.76 -14.08 14.37
N ASN A 448 2.49 -14.52 15.39
CA ASN A 448 2.94 -15.92 15.51
C ASN A 448 1.78 -16.90 15.73
N LEU A 449 0.58 -16.43 16.06
CA LEU A 449 -0.63 -17.25 16.07
C LEU A 449 -1.05 -17.66 14.65
N LEU A 450 -0.69 -16.89 13.62
CA LEU A 450 -1.03 -17.19 12.25
C LEU A 450 -0.02 -18.13 11.60
N SER A 451 -0.52 -19.04 10.76
CA SER A 451 0.31 -19.93 9.94
C SER A 451 0.77 -19.29 8.62
N ARG A 452 0.20 -18.13 8.28
CA ARG A 452 0.51 -17.32 7.10
C ARG A 452 0.08 -15.88 7.34
N PRO A 453 0.68 -14.88 6.66
CA PRO A 453 0.22 -13.50 6.77
C PRO A 453 -1.22 -13.33 6.29
N LEU A 454 -1.90 -12.33 6.87
CA LEU A 454 -3.16 -11.84 6.35
C LEU A 454 -2.95 -11.16 4.99
N ILE A 455 -3.81 -11.49 4.03
CA ILE A 455 -3.88 -10.81 2.73
C ILE A 455 -5.18 -10.04 2.63
N GLU A 456 -5.09 -8.72 2.51
CA GLU A 456 -6.25 -7.86 2.31
C GLU A 456 -6.36 -7.33 0.88
N GLY A 457 -7.59 -7.04 0.44
CA GLY A 457 -7.84 -6.33 -0.81
C GLY A 457 -7.61 -7.09 -2.12
N LEU A 458 -7.06 -8.31 -2.10
CA LEU A 458 -6.85 -9.08 -3.33
C LEU A 458 -8.13 -9.81 -3.80
N PRO A 459 -8.58 -9.59 -5.04
CA PRO A 459 -9.77 -10.25 -5.60
C PRO A 459 -9.49 -11.65 -6.16
N GLU A 460 -8.25 -12.15 -6.06
CA GLU A 460 -7.80 -13.36 -6.74
C GLU A 460 -8.00 -14.63 -5.90
N SER A 461 -8.50 -15.68 -6.56
CA SER A 461 -8.79 -16.98 -5.96
C SER A 461 -7.54 -17.81 -5.63
N VAL A 462 -6.33 -17.32 -5.92
CA VAL A 462 -5.07 -18.05 -5.67
C VAL A 462 -4.57 -17.81 -4.24
N TYR A 463 -4.94 -16.69 -3.63
CA TYR A 463 -4.49 -16.32 -2.28
C TYR A 463 -5.58 -16.39 -1.22
N THR A 464 -6.86 -16.47 -1.65
CA THR A 464 -8.02 -16.35 -0.77
C THR A 464 -8.88 -17.62 -0.78
N VAL A 465 -9.72 -17.76 0.25
CA VAL A 465 -10.65 -18.87 0.42
C VAL A 465 -11.65 -18.97 -0.73
N GLN A 466 -11.98 -20.20 -1.14
CA GLN A 466 -13.01 -20.48 -2.15
C GLN A 466 -14.39 -19.91 -1.74
N PRO A 467 -15.13 -19.26 -2.67
CA PRO A 467 -16.43 -18.66 -2.37
C PRO A 467 -17.45 -19.61 -1.74
N GLU A 468 -17.39 -20.89 -2.08
CA GLU A 468 -18.28 -21.95 -1.58
C GLU A 468 -18.11 -22.14 -0.06
N ARG A 469 -16.87 -22.04 0.45
CA ARG A 469 -16.61 -22.12 1.89
C ARG A 469 -17.17 -20.91 2.63
N LEU A 470 -17.05 -19.72 2.05
CA LEU A 470 -17.64 -18.51 2.63
C LEU A 470 -19.19 -18.51 2.56
N ALA A 471 -19.80 -19.33 1.69
CA ALA A 471 -21.25 -19.47 1.62
C ALA A 471 -21.83 -20.18 2.87
N ASP A 472 -21.04 -20.98 3.59
CA ASP A 472 -21.45 -21.58 4.87
C ASP A 472 -21.86 -20.54 5.89
N ILE A 473 -21.08 -19.46 5.99
CA ILE A 473 -21.37 -18.35 6.89
C ILE A 473 -22.73 -17.73 6.56
N ASN A 474 -23.01 -17.48 5.27
CA ASN A 474 -24.28 -16.90 4.86
C ASN A 474 -25.47 -17.84 5.16
N ARG A 475 -25.30 -19.17 4.94
CA ARG A 475 -26.34 -20.15 5.27
C ARG A 475 -26.63 -20.19 6.77
N PHE A 476 -25.59 -20.26 7.58
CA PHE A 476 -25.71 -20.21 9.04
C PHE A 476 -26.46 -18.96 9.51
N VAL A 477 -26.07 -17.78 9.02
CA VAL A 477 -26.71 -16.52 9.40
C VAL A 477 -28.20 -16.54 9.05
N VAL A 478 -28.57 -16.94 7.83
CA VAL A 478 -29.97 -17.03 7.40
C VAL A 478 -30.76 -17.99 8.30
N GLU A 479 -30.26 -19.20 8.54
CA GLU A 479 -30.94 -20.21 9.35
C GLU A 479 -31.14 -19.77 10.81
N MET A 480 -30.16 -19.08 11.40
CA MET A 480 -30.23 -18.67 12.81
C MET A 480 -31.05 -17.40 13.04
N THR A 481 -31.27 -16.60 12.00
CA THR A 481 -31.92 -15.28 12.10
C THR A 481 -33.33 -15.23 11.51
N GLU A 482 -33.74 -16.26 10.75
CA GLU A 482 -35.10 -16.32 10.19
C GLU A 482 -36.17 -16.21 11.28
N GLY A 483 -37.07 -15.23 11.10
CA GLY A 483 -38.15 -14.93 12.06
C GLY A 483 -37.69 -14.38 13.42
N LYS A 484 -36.42 -13.99 13.58
CA LYS A 484 -35.89 -13.38 14.81
C LYS A 484 -36.03 -11.85 14.80
N SER A 485 -35.82 -11.26 15.97
CA SER A 485 -35.81 -9.80 16.13
C SER A 485 -34.66 -9.15 15.38
N GLU A 486 -34.83 -7.88 14.99
CA GLU A 486 -33.80 -7.09 14.31
C GLU A 486 -32.48 -7.01 15.12
N ALA A 487 -32.57 -6.91 16.45
CA ALA A 487 -31.39 -6.94 17.31
C ALA A 487 -30.62 -8.27 17.23
N THR A 488 -31.34 -9.38 17.10
CA THR A 488 -30.72 -10.70 16.90
C THR A 488 -30.08 -10.80 15.52
N VAL A 489 -30.76 -10.32 14.46
CA VAL A 489 -30.22 -10.29 13.10
C VAL A 489 -28.90 -9.50 13.08
N LYS A 490 -28.92 -8.27 13.60
CA LYS A 490 -27.73 -7.39 13.66
C LYS A 490 -26.56 -8.06 14.39
N LYS A 491 -26.82 -8.71 15.53
CA LYS A 491 -25.79 -9.43 16.29
C LYS A 491 -25.09 -10.50 15.45
N TYR A 492 -25.86 -11.33 14.72
CA TYR A 492 -25.30 -12.40 13.91
C TYR A 492 -24.59 -11.86 12.67
N ASP A 493 -25.19 -10.88 11.98
CA ASP A 493 -24.62 -10.24 10.80
C ASP A 493 -23.26 -9.59 11.11
N GLU A 494 -23.17 -8.80 12.18
CA GLU A 494 -21.95 -8.10 12.59
C GLU A 494 -20.83 -9.09 12.92
N ALA A 495 -21.10 -10.06 13.80
CA ALA A 495 -20.11 -11.06 14.20
C ALA A 495 -19.60 -11.88 12.99
N MET A 496 -20.53 -12.37 12.16
CA MET A 496 -20.19 -13.24 11.06
C MET A 496 -19.62 -12.51 9.85
N SER A 497 -19.97 -11.23 9.62
CA SER A 497 -19.34 -10.40 8.59
C SER A 497 -17.86 -10.15 8.89
N ASN A 498 -17.54 -9.83 10.16
CA ASN A 498 -16.16 -9.66 10.60
C ASN A 498 -15.38 -10.96 10.48
N PHE A 499 -15.93 -12.07 10.98
CA PHE A 499 -15.28 -13.38 10.88
C PHE A 499 -15.12 -13.85 9.42
N ARG A 500 -16.10 -13.59 8.55
CA ARG A 500 -15.99 -13.89 7.10
C ARG A 500 -14.83 -13.14 6.47
N THR A 501 -14.64 -11.88 6.84
CA THR A 501 -13.56 -11.04 6.30
C THR A 501 -12.21 -11.56 6.77
N PHE A 502 -12.08 -11.91 8.05
CA PHE A 502 -10.90 -12.56 8.61
C PHE A 502 -10.59 -13.89 7.90
N VAL A 503 -11.55 -14.80 7.78
CA VAL A 503 -11.33 -16.10 7.12
C VAL A 503 -10.86 -15.90 5.67
N ARG A 504 -11.43 -14.92 4.96
CA ARG A 504 -11.03 -14.61 3.59
C ARG A 504 -9.58 -14.13 3.47
N SER A 505 -9.07 -13.37 4.46
CA SER A 505 -7.70 -12.84 4.44
C SER A 505 -6.66 -13.79 5.04
N ALA A 506 -7.05 -14.57 6.05
CA ALA A 506 -6.16 -15.43 6.81
C ALA A 506 -5.85 -16.76 6.11
N PHE A 507 -6.74 -17.24 5.23
CA PHE A 507 -6.60 -18.56 4.64
C PHE A 507 -6.58 -18.56 3.11
N GLY A 508 -5.97 -19.61 2.56
CA GLY A 508 -5.80 -19.81 1.13
C GLY A 508 -6.92 -20.64 0.47
N PRO A 509 -6.75 -20.98 -0.82
CA PRO A 509 -7.78 -21.66 -1.60
C PRO A 509 -8.04 -23.10 -1.16
N SER A 510 -7.09 -23.73 -0.48
CA SER A 510 -7.19 -25.08 0.06
C SER A 510 -7.88 -25.14 1.44
N PHE A 511 -8.38 -24.02 1.94
CA PHE A 511 -8.98 -23.93 3.26
C PHE A 511 -10.20 -24.86 3.42
N SER A 512 -10.19 -25.60 4.53
CA SER A 512 -11.37 -26.31 5.04
C SER A 512 -11.56 -25.98 6.52
N TRP A 513 -12.80 -26.09 7.01
CA TRP A 513 -13.12 -25.70 8.38
C TRP A 513 -12.36 -26.52 9.44
N GLU A 514 -11.97 -27.76 9.12
CA GLU A 514 -11.17 -28.63 9.98
C GLU A 514 -9.73 -28.13 10.17
N GLN A 515 -9.25 -27.23 9.30
CA GLN A 515 -7.93 -26.60 9.42
C GLN A 515 -7.95 -25.39 10.36
N LEU A 516 -9.13 -24.93 10.80
CA LEU A 516 -9.25 -23.79 11.70
C LEU A 516 -8.72 -24.13 13.09
N ARG A 517 -7.70 -23.41 13.56
CA ARG A 517 -7.05 -23.67 14.85
C ARG A 517 -7.48 -22.66 15.92
N GLN A 518 -7.22 -22.99 17.19
CA GLN A 518 -7.51 -22.10 18.30
C GLN A 518 -6.73 -20.77 18.17
N GLU A 519 -5.50 -20.85 17.68
CA GLU A 519 -4.60 -19.73 17.44
C GLU A 519 -5.19 -18.74 16.43
N ASP A 520 -5.79 -19.24 15.34
CA ASP A 520 -6.39 -18.38 14.32
C ASP A 520 -7.61 -17.63 14.88
N VAL A 521 -8.44 -18.31 15.68
CA VAL A 521 -9.61 -17.68 16.32
C VAL A 521 -9.19 -16.73 17.44
N ALA A 522 -8.14 -17.06 18.20
CA ALA A 522 -7.58 -16.17 19.22
C ALA A 522 -7.06 -14.88 18.56
N TYR A 523 -6.26 -14.98 17.49
CA TYR A 523 -5.78 -13.85 16.71
C TYR A 523 -6.93 -12.97 16.20
N PHE A 524 -7.98 -13.60 15.66
CA PHE A 524 -9.19 -12.89 15.25
C PHE A 524 -9.78 -12.05 16.38
N LEU A 525 -9.97 -12.66 17.55
CA LEU A 525 -10.67 -12.06 18.68
C LEU A 525 -9.87 -10.99 19.43
N VAL A 526 -8.54 -10.99 19.36
CA VAL A 526 -7.71 -10.08 20.19
C VAL A 526 -6.89 -9.07 19.39
N HIS A 527 -6.79 -9.20 18.07
CA HIS A 527 -5.95 -8.32 17.25
C HIS A 527 -6.70 -7.86 15.99
N ASP A 528 -7.06 -8.82 15.13
CA ASP A 528 -7.67 -8.53 13.83
C ASP A 528 -8.99 -7.76 13.94
N ILE A 529 -9.84 -8.10 14.91
CA ILE A 529 -11.13 -7.43 15.12
C ILE A 529 -11.01 -5.92 15.32
N PHE A 530 -9.92 -5.44 15.93
CA PHE A 530 -9.72 -4.02 16.22
C PHE A 530 -9.50 -3.17 14.98
N THR A 531 -9.11 -3.77 13.85
CA THR A 531 -9.01 -3.07 12.56
C THR A 531 -10.32 -3.08 11.78
N ARG A 532 -11.32 -3.86 12.23
CA ARG A 532 -12.57 -4.11 11.51
C ARG A 532 -13.79 -3.41 12.08
N VAL A 533 -13.68 -2.89 13.30
CA VAL A 533 -14.80 -2.27 14.02
C VAL A 533 -14.40 -0.89 14.52
N ASP A 534 -15.37 0.03 14.52
CA ASP A 534 -15.15 1.38 15.05
C ASP A 534 -15.01 1.39 16.58
N ALA A 535 -15.62 0.43 17.28
CA ALA A 535 -15.60 0.36 18.74
C ALA A 535 -15.59 -1.09 19.27
N ALA A 536 -14.52 -1.44 19.98
CA ALA A 536 -14.39 -2.70 20.69
C ALA A 536 -15.09 -2.65 22.06
N THR A 537 -16.29 -3.21 22.16
CA THR A 537 -17.10 -3.18 23.39
C THR A 537 -17.23 -4.55 24.07
N LYS A 538 -17.54 -4.57 25.37
CA LYS A 538 -17.93 -5.79 26.11
C LYS A 538 -19.03 -6.58 25.39
N THR A 539 -20.03 -5.87 24.87
CA THR A 539 -21.15 -6.48 24.13
C THR A 539 -20.68 -7.13 22.84
N LEU A 540 -19.78 -6.48 22.09
CA LEU A 540 -19.20 -7.07 20.89
C LEU A 540 -18.42 -8.35 21.21
N ALA A 541 -17.53 -8.33 22.22
CA ALA A 541 -16.78 -9.51 22.64
C ALA A 541 -17.69 -10.70 23.00
N GLY A 542 -18.73 -10.46 23.81
CA GLY A 542 -19.71 -11.49 24.16
C GLY A 542 -20.52 -11.98 22.95
N ASN A 543 -20.84 -11.10 22.01
CA ASN A 543 -21.52 -11.46 20.77
C ASN A 543 -20.64 -12.32 19.87
N LEU A 544 -19.37 -11.97 19.68
CA LEU A 544 -18.40 -12.75 18.91
C LEU A 544 -18.27 -14.16 19.50
N LEU A 545 -18.02 -14.29 20.79
CA LEU A 545 -17.88 -15.58 21.46
C LEU A 545 -19.14 -16.45 21.33
N SER A 546 -20.32 -15.86 21.56
CA SER A 546 -21.57 -16.63 21.51
C SER A 546 -21.95 -17.05 20.08
N VAL A 547 -21.77 -16.18 19.09
CA VAL A 547 -22.14 -16.45 17.68
C VAL A 547 -21.13 -17.40 17.03
N LEU A 548 -19.83 -17.22 17.24
CA LEU A 548 -18.80 -18.14 16.72
C LEU A 548 -18.98 -19.56 17.27
N MET A 549 -19.21 -19.70 18.58
CA MET A 549 -19.47 -21.02 19.17
C MET A 549 -20.74 -21.68 18.60
N ALA A 550 -21.78 -20.90 18.32
CA ALA A 550 -22.97 -21.40 17.64
C ALA A 550 -22.67 -21.83 16.20
N PHE A 551 -21.82 -21.07 15.49
CA PHE A 551 -21.37 -21.39 14.14
C PHE A 551 -20.55 -22.69 14.09
N PHE A 552 -19.62 -22.88 15.02
CA PHE A 552 -18.82 -24.11 15.08
C PHE A 552 -19.68 -25.35 15.37
N LYS A 553 -20.67 -25.24 16.27
CA LYS A 553 -21.65 -26.32 16.50
C LYS A 553 -22.52 -26.59 15.29
N TRP A 554 -22.85 -25.55 14.53
CA TRP A 554 -23.57 -25.70 13.27
C TRP A 554 -22.71 -26.45 12.24
N LEU A 555 -21.43 -26.10 12.09
CA LEU A 555 -20.50 -26.83 11.21
C LEU A 555 -20.39 -28.32 11.59
N ASP A 556 -20.22 -28.61 12.88
CA ASP A 556 -20.16 -29.99 13.38
C ASP A 556 -21.43 -30.78 13.03
N LYS A 557 -22.60 -30.14 13.11
CA LYS A 557 -23.87 -30.77 12.72
C LYS A 557 -23.99 -31.00 11.21
N GLN A 558 -23.52 -30.07 10.38
CA GLN A 558 -23.65 -30.16 8.91
C GLN A 558 -22.65 -31.13 8.30
N TYR A 559 -21.43 -31.18 8.85
CA TYR A 559 -20.29 -31.83 8.21
C TYR A 559 -19.65 -32.94 9.06
N GLY A 560 -20.13 -33.18 10.29
CA GLY A 560 -19.56 -34.18 11.17
C GLY A 560 -18.15 -33.83 11.68
N THR A 561 -17.82 -32.53 11.70
CA THR A 561 -16.56 -32.03 12.24
C THR A 561 -16.54 -32.05 13.77
N ALA A 562 -15.38 -31.73 14.37
CA ALA A 562 -15.21 -31.62 15.82
C ALA A 562 -14.70 -30.23 16.24
N ILE A 563 -15.03 -29.19 15.48
CA ILE A 563 -14.50 -27.84 15.62
C ILE A 563 -15.02 -27.21 16.91
N ALA A 564 -16.30 -27.38 17.26
CA ALA A 564 -16.82 -26.80 18.50
C ALA A 564 -16.13 -27.41 19.72
N ALA A 565 -15.89 -28.72 19.71
CA ALA A 565 -15.16 -29.40 20.77
C ALA A 565 -13.71 -28.91 20.85
N ALA A 566 -13.05 -28.73 19.70
CA ALA A 566 -11.69 -28.17 19.64
C ALA A 566 -11.62 -26.73 20.15
N MET A 567 -12.63 -25.89 19.93
CA MET A 567 -12.64 -24.48 20.35
C MET A 567 -13.11 -24.26 21.79
N GLN A 568 -13.78 -25.25 22.38
CA GLN A 568 -14.40 -25.14 23.71
C GLN A 568 -13.43 -24.73 24.83
N PRO A 569 -12.17 -25.23 24.91
CA PRO A 569 -11.23 -24.80 25.96
C PRO A 569 -10.93 -23.30 25.89
N LEU A 570 -10.59 -22.79 24.70
CA LEU A 570 -10.31 -21.37 24.49
C LEU A 570 -11.53 -20.49 24.84
N PHE A 571 -12.73 -20.87 24.38
CA PHE A 571 -13.94 -20.10 24.62
C PHE A 571 -14.38 -20.12 26.09
N GLY A 572 -14.07 -21.20 26.82
CA GLY A 572 -14.30 -21.29 28.26
C GLY A 572 -13.53 -20.22 29.01
N GLU A 573 -12.22 -20.11 28.74
CA GLU A 573 -11.33 -19.11 29.35
C GLU A 573 -11.65 -17.68 28.91
N LEU A 574 -11.97 -17.47 27.62
CA LEU A 574 -12.25 -16.14 27.08
C LEU A 574 -13.62 -15.59 27.46
N LYS A 575 -14.53 -16.41 27.99
CA LYS A 575 -15.93 -16.02 28.24
C LYS A 575 -16.07 -14.72 29.02
N GLU A 576 -15.30 -14.58 30.10
CA GLU A 576 -15.28 -13.38 30.94
C GLU A 576 -14.05 -12.51 30.65
N ALA A 577 -12.91 -13.13 30.30
CA ALA A 577 -11.66 -12.42 30.12
C ALA A 577 -11.63 -11.54 28.85
N LEU A 578 -12.26 -11.95 27.75
CA LEU A 578 -12.26 -11.17 26.50
C LEU A 578 -13.12 -9.89 26.60
N PRO A 579 -14.37 -9.93 27.11
CA PRO A 579 -15.11 -8.70 27.38
C PRO A 579 -14.35 -7.75 28.31
N GLU A 580 -13.68 -8.28 29.33
CA GLU A 580 -12.88 -7.45 30.23
C GLU A 580 -11.66 -6.84 29.53
N ALA A 581 -10.95 -7.61 28.70
CA ALA A 581 -9.86 -7.10 27.87
C ALA A 581 -10.31 -5.94 26.97
N TYR A 582 -11.48 -6.03 26.34
CA TYR A 582 -12.00 -4.95 25.49
C TYR A 582 -12.32 -3.69 26.30
N ARG A 583 -12.89 -3.84 27.50
CA ARG A 583 -13.14 -2.70 28.40
C ARG A 583 -11.84 -2.04 28.83
N LEU A 584 -10.89 -2.85 29.30
CA LEU A 584 -9.60 -2.37 29.81
C LEU A 584 -8.77 -1.71 28.70
N ARG A 585 -8.82 -2.23 27.47
CA ARG A 585 -8.19 -1.60 26.30
C ARG A 585 -8.63 -0.14 26.15
N GLY A 586 -9.93 0.14 26.23
CA GLY A 586 -10.44 1.51 26.12
C GLY A 586 -10.04 2.44 27.28
N LEU A 587 -9.70 1.89 28.46
CA LEU A 587 -9.12 2.67 29.56
C LEU A 587 -7.63 2.94 29.33
N LEU A 588 -6.88 1.91 28.95
CA LEU A 588 -5.46 2.03 28.65
C LEU A 588 -5.18 2.93 27.45
N GLU A 589 -6.05 2.93 26.44
CA GLU A 589 -6.00 3.85 25.31
C GLU A 589 -6.01 5.32 25.77
N LYS A 590 -6.89 5.66 26.71
CA LYS A 590 -6.95 7.02 27.27
C LYS A 590 -5.67 7.38 28.00
N GLU A 591 -5.13 6.45 28.79
CA GLU A 591 -3.87 6.62 29.51
C GLU A 591 -2.69 6.80 28.54
N ALA A 592 -2.60 5.97 27.51
CA ALA A 592 -1.58 6.05 26.48
C ALA A 592 -1.61 7.40 25.74
N HIS A 593 -2.81 7.89 25.40
CA HIS A 593 -2.98 9.19 24.75
C HIS A 593 -2.60 10.37 25.65
N GLN A 594 -2.78 10.25 26.97
CA GLN A 594 -2.33 11.27 27.92
C GLN A 594 -0.80 11.35 27.96
N HIS A 595 -0.11 10.21 27.97
CA HIS A 595 1.35 10.17 27.91
C HIS A 595 1.89 10.63 26.55
N LEU A 596 1.25 10.22 25.45
CA LEU A 596 1.66 10.56 24.09
C LEU A 596 1.75 12.06 23.84
N PHE A 597 0.78 12.82 24.36
CA PHE A 597 0.71 14.28 24.23
C PHE A 597 1.06 15.01 25.54
N GLY A 598 1.71 14.32 26.47
CA GLY A 598 2.21 14.89 27.72
C GLY A 598 3.38 15.85 27.48
N ALA A 599 3.70 16.65 28.50
CA ALA A 599 4.78 17.64 28.41
C ALA A 599 6.18 17.00 28.22
N ASP A 600 6.38 15.79 28.75
CA ASP A 600 7.62 15.04 28.64
C ASP A 600 7.45 13.82 27.74
N GLY A 601 8.11 13.84 26.58
CA GLY A 601 8.21 12.68 25.70
C GLY A 601 9.10 11.56 26.28
N PRO A 602 8.98 10.34 25.75
CA PRO A 602 9.78 9.20 26.20
C PRO A 602 11.26 9.36 25.84
N LYS A 603 12.16 8.87 26.69
CA LYS A 603 13.61 8.75 26.40
C LYS A 603 13.90 7.69 25.34
N GLN A 604 13.11 6.63 25.32
CA GLN A 604 13.16 5.55 24.35
C GLN A 604 11.77 4.93 24.22
N VAL A 605 11.47 4.35 23.05
CA VAL A 605 10.23 3.63 22.80
C VAL A 605 10.50 2.35 22.02
N ALA A 606 9.67 1.35 22.26
CA ALA A 606 9.64 0.11 21.51
C ALA A 606 8.20 -0.43 21.47
N GLU A 607 7.83 -1.08 20.37
CA GLU A 607 6.60 -1.85 20.32
C GLU A 607 6.89 -3.25 20.85
N GLU A 608 6.30 -3.60 22.00
CA GLU A 608 6.66 -4.83 22.71
C GLU A 608 5.43 -5.55 23.27
N HIS A 609 5.62 -6.83 23.55
CA HIS A 609 4.68 -7.70 24.22
C HIS A 609 5.19 -7.97 25.64
N LEU A 610 4.56 -7.35 26.64
CA LEU A 610 4.94 -7.44 28.05
C LEU A 610 4.09 -8.46 28.79
N VAL A 611 4.72 -9.45 29.40
CA VAL A 611 4.02 -10.44 30.24
C VAL A 611 3.94 -9.94 31.68
N LEU A 612 2.74 -9.79 32.23
CA LEU A 612 2.53 -9.35 33.60
C LEU A 612 2.91 -10.46 34.59
N ILE A 613 3.75 -10.13 35.58
CA ILE A 613 4.26 -11.10 36.57
C ILE A 613 3.63 -10.86 37.95
N GLY A 614 3.57 -9.61 38.39
CA GLY A 614 3.08 -9.28 39.73
C GLY A 614 2.62 -7.84 39.86
N ARG A 615 1.62 -7.61 40.71
CA ARG A 615 1.09 -6.28 41.02
C ARG A 615 2.07 -5.53 41.93
N GLU A 616 2.36 -4.27 41.61
CA GLU A 616 3.06 -3.33 42.49
C GLU A 616 2.13 -2.16 42.88
N THR A 617 2.51 -1.28 43.80
CA THR A 617 1.65 -0.18 44.28
C THR A 617 1.14 0.73 43.14
N ASP A 618 2.02 1.09 42.20
CA ASP A 618 1.75 2.09 41.15
C ASP A 618 1.70 1.49 39.72
N GLY A 619 1.45 0.18 39.62
CA GLY A 619 1.31 -0.52 38.35
C GLY A 619 1.61 -2.00 38.44
N TRP A 620 2.37 -2.52 37.46
CA TRP A 620 2.73 -3.93 37.35
C TRP A 620 4.22 -4.14 37.08
N LEU A 621 4.74 -5.19 37.70
CA LEU A 621 6.00 -5.80 37.31
C LEU A 621 5.76 -6.66 36.06
N ALA A 622 6.44 -6.35 34.96
CA ALA A 622 6.24 -7.00 33.67
C ALA A 622 7.55 -7.48 33.06
N LYS A 623 7.52 -8.65 32.41
CA LYS A 623 8.65 -9.25 31.69
C LYS A 623 8.62 -8.83 30.23
N ARG A 624 9.73 -8.27 29.75
CA ARG A 624 9.97 -7.96 28.34
C ARG A 624 10.34 -9.24 27.56
N PRO A 625 10.21 -9.25 26.22
CA PRO A 625 10.64 -10.39 25.40
C PRO A 625 12.11 -10.79 25.61
N GLY A 626 13.00 -9.80 25.83
CA GLY A 626 14.42 -10.04 26.14
C GLY A 626 14.70 -10.61 27.54
N GLY A 627 13.68 -10.90 28.34
CA GLY A 627 13.81 -11.46 29.68
C GLY A 627 14.00 -10.45 30.81
N GLU A 628 14.30 -9.20 30.49
CA GLU A 628 14.36 -8.09 31.45
C GLU A 628 12.98 -7.85 32.09
N THR A 629 13.00 -7.50 33.38
CA THR A 629 11.78 -7.13 34.12
C THR A 629 11.73 -5.62 34.33
N ILE A 630 10.60 -5.01 34.02
CA ILE A 630 10.36 -3.57 34.14
C ILE A 630 9.14 -3.27 35.01
N ARG A 631 9.08 -2.04 35.52
CA ARG A 631 7.90 -1.49 36.20
C ARG A 631 7.06 -0.70 35.22
N LEU A 632 5.93 -1.27 34.82
CA LEU A 632 4.94 -0.64 33.96
C LEU A 632 3.94 0.11 34.84
N SER A 633 3.91 1.44 34.72
CA SER A 633 2.91 2.26 35.38
C SER A 633 1.57 2.09 34.66
N LEU A 634 0.52 1.87 35.44
CA LEU A 634 -0.86 1.71 34.99
C LEU A 634 -1.80 2.34 36.01
N ALA A 635 -2.88 2.97 35.56
CA ALA A 635 -3.91 3.49 36.46
C ALA A 635 -4.48 2.38 37.37
N ALA A 636 -4.76 2.71 38.64
CA ALA A 636 -5.19 1.75 39.65
C ALA A 636 -6.40 0.89 39.22
N GLU A 637 -7.41 1.49 38.59
CA GLU A 637 -8.59 0.78 38.09
C GLU A 637 -8.23 -0.34 37.10
N VAL A 638 -7.27 -0.08 36.20
CA VAL A 638 -6.83 -1.09 35.23
C VAL A 638 -5.93 -2.11 35.91
N ALA A 639 -5.00 -1.64 36.72
CA ALA A 639 -4.04 -2.49 37.38
C ALA A 639 -4.70 -3.50 38.34
N ASP A 640 -5.82 -3.14 38.98
CA ASP A 640 -6.58 -4.01 39.89
C ASP A 640 -7.44 -5.05 39.15
N ALA A 641 -7.77 -4.80 37.88
CA ALA A 641 -8.55 -5.71 37.04
C ALA A 641 -7.69 -6.75 36.30
N LEU A 642 -6.38 -6.52 36.20
CA LEU A 642 -5.43 -7.41 35.55
C LEU A 642 -4.96 -8.52 36.50
N ALA A 643 -4.42 -9.60 35.92
CA ALA A 643 -3.88 -10.74 36.66
C ALA A 643 -2.51 -11.15 36.07
N PRO A 644 -1.70 -11.96 36.78
CA PRO A 644 -0.49 -12.53 36.21
C PRO A 644 -0.75 -13.29 34.91
N HIS A 645 0.25 -13.31 34.02
CA HIS A 645 0.24 -13.95 32.70
C HIS A 645 -0.67 -13.30 31.64
N TRP A 646 -1.34 -12.20 31.95
CA TRP A 646 -1.82 -11.30 30.91
C TRP A 646 -0.64 -10.74 30.13
N THR A 647 -0.81 -10.55 28.82
CA THR A 647 0.17 -9.87 27.98
C THR A 647 -0.41 -8.53 27.54
N ILE A 648 0.37 -7.46 27.70
CA ILE A 648 0.07 -6.15 27.15
C ILE A 648 0.97 -5.94 25.94
N ALA A 649 0.39 -5.75 24.77
CA ALA A 649 1.13 -5.44 23.54
C ALA A 649 0.88 -4.00 23.12
N GLY A 650 1.92 -3.27 22.74
CA GLY A 650 1.77 -1.91 22.21
C GLY A 650 3.05 -1.09 22.28
N LEU A 651 2.94 0.20 21.92
CA LEU A 651 4.06 1.12 22.00
C LEU A 651 4.32 1.53 23.46
N ILE A 652 5.46 1.08 23.99
CA ILE A 652 5.87 1.27 25.37
C ILE A 652 7.13 2.13 25.40
N GLY A 653 7.21 3.06 26.35
CA GLY A 653 8.32 3.99 26.45
C GLY A 653 8.76 4.25 27.87
N GLN A 654 10.04 4.54 28.04
CA GLN A 654 10.61 4.92 29.32
C GLN A 654 10.57 6.44 29.47
N THR A 655 9.94 6.91 30.55
CA THR A 655 9.94 8.33 30.95
C THR A 655 11.33 8.79 31.40
N LYS A 656 11.51 10.10 31.59
CA LYS A 656 12.79 10.64 32.07
C LYS A 656 13.19 10.12 33.45
N ASP A 657 12.22 9.81 34.29
CA ASP A 657 12.43 9.32 35.67
C ASP A 657 12.61 7.80 35.74
N GLY A 658 12.60 7.11 34.59
CA GLY A 658 12.89 5.67 34.50
C GLY A 658 11.66 4.76 34.55
N THR A 659 10.47 5.31 34.83
CA THR A 659 9.18 4.60 34.80
C THR A 659 8.77 4.27 33.36
N TRP A 660 8.20 3.09 33.14
CA TRP A 660 7.71 2.68 31.83
C TRP A 660 6.21 2.91 31.71
N CYS A 661 5.79 3.47 30.58
CA CYS A 661 4.39 3.85 30.31
C CYS A 661 4.00 3.46 28.87
N LEU A 662 2.70 3.39 28.62
CA LEU A 662 2.14 3.22 27.28
C LEU A 662 2.09 4.57 26.53
N TYR A 663 2.38 4.54 25.23
CA TYR A 663 2.36 5.70 24.32
C TYR A 663 1.48 5.48 23.08
N GLY A 664 0.97 4.26 22.89
CA GLY A 664 0.00 3.93 21.84
C GLY A 664 -1.12 3.06 22.39
N THR A 665 -2.21 2.97 21.64
CA THR A 665 -3.36 2.13 21.97
C THR A 665 -2.92 0.67 22.08
N PRO A 666 -2.97 0.07 23.27
CA PRO A 666 -2.46 -1.28 23.45
C PRO A 666 -3.50 -2.33 23.09
N GLU A 667 -3.03 -3.56 23.01
CA GLU A 667 -3.84 -4.76 22.98
C GLU A 667 -3.59 -5.56 24.26
N LEU A 668 -4.64 -6.24 24.72
CA LEU A 668 -4.62 -7.03 25.94
C LEU A 668 -4.93 -8.48 25.59
N TYR A 669 -3.99 -9.36 25.89
CA TYR A 669 -4.14 -10.79 25.68
C TYR A 669 -4.37 -11.49 27.02
N PRO A 670 -5.55 -12.09 27.21
CA PRO A 670 -5.82 -12.92 28.36
C PRO A 670 -4.83 -14.09 28.47
N PRO A 671 -4.66 -14.71 29.67
CA PRO A 671 -3.70 -15.78 29.90
C PRO A 671 -3.80 -16.95 28.92
N ALA A 672 -5.02 -17.33 28.52
CA ALA A 672 -5.23 -18.38 27.52
C ALA A 672 -4.60 -18.04 26.15
N VAL A 673 -4.62 -16.77 25.75
CA VAL A 673 -3.99 -16.32 24.51
C VAL A 673 -2.47 -16.19 24.69
N SER A 674 -2.01 -15.68 25.83
CA SER A 674 -0.59 -15.67 26.18
C SER A 674 0.03 -17.07 26.13
N GLN A 675 -0.69 -18.10 26.60
CA GLN A 675 -0.26 -19.50 26.53
C GLN A 675 -0.13 -19.99 25.07
N LEU A 676 -1.08 -19.64 24.19
CA LEU A 676 -0.98 -19.95 22.76
C LEU A 676 0.24 -19.27 22.09
N LEU A 677 0.66 -18.11 22.61
CA LEU A 677 1.88 -17.41 22.20
C LEU A 677 3.18 -18.00 22.80
N GLY A 678 3.08 -19.07 23.61
CA GLY A 678 4.23 -19.73 24.23
C GLY A 678 4.66 -19.16 25.59
N VAL A 679 3.84 -18.30 26.21
CA VAL A 679 4.13 -17.80 27.57
C VAL A 679 3.91 -18.93 28.58
N THR A 680 4.99 -19.36 29.23
CA THR A 680 4.93 -20.39 30.28
C THR A 680 4.30 -19.86 31.56
N THR A 681 3.22 -20.49 32.02
CA THR A 681 2.52 -20.15 33.27
C THR A 681 3.05 -20.88 34.51
N SER A 682 4.19 -21.59 34.40
CA SER A 682 4.78 -22.29 35.54
C SER A 682 5.42 -21.30 36.51
N VAL A 683 4.75 -21.06 37.63
CA VAL A 683 5.44 -20.80 38.90
C VAL A 683 6.36 -22.00 39.14
N PRO A 684 7.65 -21.83 39.47
CA PRO A 684 8.45 -22.96 39.92
C PRO A 684 7.74 -23.57 41.13
N VAL A 685 7.33 -24.84 41.03
CA VAL A 685 6.89 -25.62 42.19
C VAL A 685 8.08 -25.83 43.12
#